data_AF-A0A1G7GAC3-F1
#
_entry.id   AF-A0A1G7GAC3-F1
#
_cell.length_a   1.000
_cell.length_b   1.000
_cell.length_c   1.000
_cell.angle_alpha   90.00
_cell.angle_beta   90.00
_cell.angle_gamma   90.00
#
_symmetry.space_group_name_H-M   'P 1'
#
loop_
_entity.id
_entity.type
_entity.pdbx_description
1 polymer ?
#
loop_
_entity_poly.entity_id
_entity_poly.type
_entity_poly.pdbx_seq_one_letter_code
_entity_poly.pdbx_strand_id
1 'polypeptide(L)'
;MKKLYFLTILFLSIFSIAQENSLNTTKLFQVNTYNGGQLLKTMFDSDGNHISTGYANGPYNFLNETIPTIGINDFYIAKTDKNTGGKIWLKTLNAGIGGKIQPYYITIDNNNNIYVAATFEGTIEINGNSYVPTEAGKVIILKYDNDGTLLWGAKIEQPAIYNNSNAKIVTEGNILFYLNDRNLLNLNVDNGEIINQKMYTDITISSIQLKNNELFLSCSANNTIQVLGSNFNTNAGFILKTDLNFEPKSFLKLYGNPNQSSRIFDILISDDNTLYIILSLSFSGNLIAESSSGYIKTGLKNANQTGYTSNFWVAKFNLDFTNSEWIYGHLSNSYISPFWGPKLYKGSNSDVNIVFGQPNLSGYYYNNIFYSFTGRAFFNIKKDGTLRNSINGIPFDNYNGYYDVDIKHDSENIYVTVPRFDFSNTEGFYSTDILKKENNEADLSIIRTYQPNSEFGYLRSRELFKVYENGDIYNSYVTKGKLFNYFGQENEKTANNNIISKLSSNGNLQWKIKAEGVIDNYTDYWIEGHRIDINNNKEIVSVFNCYHDDFSSCKIVDSKGYFEEFYSGAKISKFNDDGSLKWSNYLGFWVGWPGGPFAKDISAYYDNEGNVIIVGKTNSTNIFYNNEEFQVPGNSFFILKLDTDGNKIFFKSFPYIIGSELFTRFDQQNNIYMFFNVENQNSDMHFDSVTIPQNGQSNYKFVMLKMNSQGNVILAKNYLSNNAGNVEYVSTDVKFDGENFVLYGYTSDNMNLQNEPFINPYPDTLYNSTSLISKITILGDILWSYPFFSSGYSNSLPDSSIKNYNSNNIDFDEYKNIYIIDIWRGSLNYRSNEIPAVSNLYTKLLKLDSNANLKYYKSIDYSESNPYLSVYGKDKVAIASNSFKNSVLDHTLDDLGGFNNYILFLEKEELATQDIPKSTFNVYPNPTSDFINIYTKDKINNIEIYDSTGRKLTTEFNSNNQIDVRKLIKGIYYIRIITDKNNLTSKFIKK
;
A
#
# COMPACT_ATOMS: atom_id res chain seq x y z
N MET A 1 8.94 76.57 -25.47
CA MET A 1 8.10 75.70 -26.33
C MET A 1 8.58 74.26 -26.22
N LYS A 2 7.69 73.37 -25.75
CA LYS A 2 7.47 71.92 -26.03
C LYS A 2 8.63 70.90 -26.21
N LYS A 3 8.52 69.84 -25.37
CA LYS A 3 8.69 68.38 -25.58
C LYS A 3 10.14 67.85 -25.79
N LEU A 4 10.57 66.67 -25.31
CA LEU A 4 9.86 65.39 -25.08
C LEU A 4 10.69 64.47 -24.13
N TYR A 5 10.02 63.71 -23.26
CA TYR A 5 10.53 62.58 -22.46
C TYR A 5 10.49 61.28 -23.27
N PHE A 6 11.45 60.36 -23.08
CA PHE A 6 11.15 58.93 -23.03
C PHE A 6 12.15 58.17 -22.15
N LEU A 7 11.60 57.48 -21.16
CA LEU A 7 12.23 56.66 -20.13
C LEU A 7 12.20 55.21 -20.64
N THR A 8 13.32 54.48 -20.60
CA THR A 8 13.31 53.01 -20.61
C THR A 8 14.13 52.53 -19.42
N ILE A 9 13.43 52.30 -18.30
CA ILE A 9 13.90 51.47 -17.19
C ILE A 9 13.54 50.03 -17.59
N LEU A 10 14.56 49.24 -17.95
CA LEU A 10 14.41 47.81 -18.13
C LEU A 10 14.38 47.16 -16.74
N PHE A 11 13.22 46.66 -16.33
CA PHE A 11 13.07 45.75 -15.20
C PHE A 11 13.82 44.44 -15.53
N LEU A 12 15.03 44.27 -14.99
CA LEU A 12 15.59 42.94 -14.78
C LEU A 12 14.97 42.37 -13.50
N SER A 13 13.84 41.68 -13.64
CA SER A 13 13.39 40.72 -12.64
C SER A 13 14.43 39.61 -12.58
N ILE A 14 15.23 39.59 -11.51
CA ILE A 14 16.08 38.44 -11.17
C ILE A 14 15.11 37.27 -10.93
N PHE A 15 15.02 36.35 -11.89
CA PHE A 15 14.40 35.05 -11.64
C PHE A 15 15.29 34.36 -10.59
N SER A 16 14.79 34.31 -9.36
CA SER A 16 15.36 33.44 -8.32
C SER A 16 14.98 32.03 -8.69
N ILE A 17 15.92 31.28 -9.25
CA ILE A 17 15.77 29.83 -9.41
C ILE A 17 15.71 29.26 -7.99
N ALA A 18 14.65 28.52 -7.68
CA ALA A 18 14.54 27.81 -6.40
C ALA A 18 15.71 26.83 -6.26
N GLN A 19 16.41 26.87 -5.13
CA GLN A 19 17.55 25.98 -4.86
C GLN A 19 17.08 24.70 -4.16
N GLU A 20 17.77 23.59 -4.43
CA GLU A 20 17.51 22.26 -3.88
C GLU A 20 17.76 22.14 -2.37
N ASN A 21 18.43 23.11 -1.74
CA ASN A 21 18.86 22.94 -0.36
C ASN A 21 18.83 24.22 0.50
N SER A 22 17.87 24.29 1.42
CA SER A 22 17.77 25.34 2.45
C SER A 22 17.60 24.81 3.88
N LEU A 23 17.20 23.54 4.05
CA LEU A 23 16.95 22.91 5.34
C LEU A 23 17.88 21.72 5.53
N ASN A 24 18.53 21.62 6.68
CA ASN A 24 19.37 20.50 7.09
C ASN A 24 18.63 19.60 8.08
N THR A 25 19.01 18.34 8.13
CA THR A 25 18.46 17.41 9.12
C THR A 25 19.01 17.76 10.49
N THR A 26 18.14 18.08 11.45
CA THR A 26 18.55 18.36 12.83
C THR A 26 18.30 17.18 13.76
N LYS A 27 17.29 16.37 13.45
CA LYS A 27 16.88 15.24 14.29
C LYS A 27 16.12 14.19 13.49
N LEU A 28 16.27 12.93 13.88
CA LEU A 28 15.46 11.82 13.38
C LEU A 28 15.12 10.89 14.54
N PHE A 29 13.84 10.53 14.66
CA PHE A 29 13.37 9.44 15.51
C PHE A 29 12.93 8.27 14.65
N GLN A 30 13.22 7.04 15.07
CA GLN A 30 12.92 5.82 14.34
C GLN A 30 12.17 4.83 15.23
N VAL A 31 11.22 4.10 14.64
CA VAL A 31 10.56 2.94 15.23
C VAL A 31 10.58 1.81 14.20
N ASN A 32 11.11 0.66 14.62
CA ASN A 32 11.29 -0.52 13.77
C ASN A 32 10.12 -1.49 13.88
N THR A 33 9.78 -2.08 12.74
CA THR A 33 8.75 -3.12 12.61
C THR A 33 9.33 -4.38 11.94
N TYR A 34 8.56 -5.47 11.90
CA TYR A 34 8.97 -6.74 11.27
C TYR A 34 7.85 -7.29 10.40
N ASN A 35 8.17 -7.82 9.21
CA ASN A 35 7.15 -8.49 8.40
C ASN A 35 6.91 -9.97 8.77
N GLY A 36 7.76 -10.56 9.64
CA GLY A 36 7.67 -11.98 10.01
C GLY A 36 8.00 -12.91 8.83
N GLY A 37 7.57 -14.18 8.90
CA GLY A 37 7.77 -15.13 7.80
C GLY A 37 6.47 -15.71 7.26
N GLN A 38 6.48 -16.07 5.97
CA GLN A 38 5.37 -16.70 5.27
C GLN A 38 5.85 -17.94 4.51
N LEU A 39 4.99 -18.96 4.39
CA LEU A 39 5.20 -20.12 3.52
C LEU A 39 4.25 -20.00 2.32
N LEU A 40 4.78 -19.90 1.11
CA LEU A 40 3.98 -19.56 -0.08
C LEU A 40 3.72 -20.72 -1.02
N LYS A 41 4.66 -21.65 -1.16
CA LYS A 41 4.56 -22.79 -2.09
C LYS A 41 5.12 -24.05 -1.46
N THR A 42 4.56 -25.17 -1.87
CA THR A 42 4.84 -26.47 -1.30
C THR A 42 4.65 -27.55 -2.36
N MET A 43 5.43 -28.62 -2.26
CA MET A 43 5.27 -29.83 -3.06
C MET A 43 5.95 -31.03 -2.41
N PHE A 44 5.75 -32.22 -2.98
CA PHE A 44 6.45 -33.44 -2.62
C PHE A 44 7.54 -33.77 -3.64
N ASP A 45 8.67 -34.31 -3.16
CA ASP A 45 9.68 -34.91 -4.05
C ASP A 45 9.28 -36.31 -4.54
N SER A 46 10.14 -36.94 -5.35
CA SER A 46 9.87 -38.31 -5.82
C SER A 46 9.82 -39.36 -4.69
N ASP A 47 10.51 -39.13 -3.57
CA ASP A 47 10.52 -40.00 -2.38
C ASP A 47 9.35 -39.74 -1.41
N GLY A 48 8.61 -38.64 -1.62
CA GLY A 48 7.50 -38.16 -0.81
C GLY A 48 7.89 -37.19 0.30
N ASN A 49 9.15 -36.77 0.40
CA ASN A 49 9.58 -35.71 1.30
C ASN A 49 8.95 -34.38 0.89
N HIS A 50 8.71 -33.51 1.86
CA HIS A 50 8.03 -32.25 1.64
C HIS A 50 9.03 -31.12 1.41
N ILE A 51 8.84 -30.38 0.31
CA ILE A 51 9.60 -29.18 -0.05
C ILE A 51 8.70 -27.97 0.12
N SER A 52 9.16 -26.96 0.86
CA SER A 52 8.45 -25.70 1.07
C SER A 52 9.30 -24.51 0.72
N THR A 53 8.72 -23.49 0.11
CA THR A 53 9.35 -22.19 -0.11
C THR A 53 8.52 -21.06 0.48
N GLY A 54 9.20 -19.99 0.84
CA GLY A 54 8.59 -18.82 1.41
C GLY A 54 9.56 -17.67 1.51
N TYR A 55 9.19 -16.67 2.30
CA TYR A 55 10.07 -15.56 2.63
C TYR A 55 10.03 -15.24 4.12
N ALA A 56 11.08 -14.62 4.62
CA ALA A 56 11.24 -14.21 6.01
C ALA A 56 11.73 -12.77 6.11
N ASN A 57 11.32 -12.10 7.18
CA ASN A 57 11.69 -10.76 7.55
C ASN A 57 11.79 -10.68 9.08
N GLY A 58 12.97 -10.35 9.60
CA GLY A 58 13.23 -10.33 11.03
C GLY A 58 13.46 -11.70 11.65
N PRO A 59 13.38 -11.81 12.99
CA PRO A 59 13.60 -13.06 13.71
C PRO A 59 12.44 -14.03 13.49
N TYR A 60 12.41 -14.68 12.32
CA TYR A 60 11.46 -15.74 11.98
C TYR A 60 12.10 -17.10 12.25
N ASN A 61 11.46 -17.87 13.13
CA ASN A 61 11.88 -19.23 13.45
C ASN A 61 11.10 -20.24 12.61
N PHE A 62 11.82 -21.03 11.81
CA PHE A 62 11.25 -22.10 11.01
C PHE A 62 12.08 -23.37 11.18
N LEU A 63 11.41 -24.51 11.41
CA LEU A 63 12.07 -25.80 11.71
C LEU A 63 13.10 -25.72 12.85
N ASN A 64 12.77 -24.94 13.90
CA ASN A 64 13.63 -24.65 15.06
C ASN A 64 14.92 -23.87 14.74
N GLU A 65 15.00 -23.20 13.59
CA GLU A 65 16.12 -22.34 13.21
C GLU A 65 15.64 -20.92 12.91
N THR A 66 16.40 -19.92 13.36
CA THR A 66 16.15 -18.53 12.99
C THR A 66 16.69 -18.27 11.60
N ILE A 67 15.82 -17.84 10.68
CA ILE A 67 16.23 -17.46 9.32
C ILE A 67 16.93 -16.08 9.40
N PRO A 68 18.20 -15.96 8.95
CA PRO A 68 18.87 -14.67 8.89
C PRO A 68 18.24 -13.80 7.79
N THR A 69 17.93 -12.55 8.13
CA THR A 69 17.33 -11.60 7.19
C THR A 69 18.17 -10.33 7.07
N ILE A 70 18.40 -9.87 5.84
CA ILE A 70 19.00 -8.57 5.47
C ILE A 70 18.03 -7.78 4.58
N GLY A 71 17.26 -8.45 3.71
CA GLY A 71 16.25 -7.81 2.88
C GLY A 71 14.89 -7.66 3.58
N ILE A 72 13.97 -6.95 2.91
CA ILE A 72 12.58 -6.84 3.34
C ILE A 72 11.89 -8.18 3.24
N ASN A 73 12.15 -8.98 2.21
CA ASN A 73 11.64 -10.35 2.13
C ASN A 73 12.76 -11.25 1.63
N ASP A 74 13.42 -11.98 2.53
CA ASP A 74 14.45 -12.93 2.13
C ASP A 74 13.85 -14.30 1.88
N PHE A 75 14.22 -14.89 0.75
CA PHE A 75 13.72 -16.19 0.34
C PHE A 75 14.28 -17.30 1.24
N TYR A 76 13.44 -18.27 1.56
CA TYR A 76 13.90 -19.55 2.09
C TYR A 76 13.26 -20.72 1.35
N ILE A 77 13.99 -21.84 1.32
CA ILE A 77 13.53 -23.13 0.85
C ILE A 77 13.97 -24.21 1.83
N ALA A 78 13.08 -25.15 2.11
CA ALA A 78 13.36 -26.25 3.02
C ALA A 78 12.86 -27.58 2.48
N LYS A 79 13.54 -28.64 2.88
CA LYS A 79 13.12 -30.02 2.67
C LYS A 79 12.98 -30.71 4.02
N THR A 80 11.88 -31.42 4.20
CA THR A 80 11.49 -32.08 5.44
C THR A 80 11.11 -33.52 5.19
N ASP A 81 11.48 -34.39 6.13
CA ASP A 81 11.23 -35.83 6.03
C ASP A 81 9.73 -36.12 6.05
N LYS A 82 9.24 -37.00 5.17
CA LYS A 82 7.80 -37.23 5.04
C LYS A 82 7.12 -37.81 6.28
N ASN A 83 7.85 -38.56 7.11
CA ASN A 83 7.29 -39.30 8.24
C ASN A 83 7.37 -38.47 9.54
N THR A 84 8.55 -37.94 9.81
CA THR A 84 8.87 -37.20 11.03
C THR A 84 8.68 -35.70 10.86
N GLY A 85 8.70 -35.20 9.62
CA GLY A 85 8.85 -33.79 9.21
C GLY A 85 9.94 -33.05 9.96
N GLY A 86 10.95 -33.80 10.42
CA GLY A 86 12.23 -33.23 10.76
C GLY A 86 12.86 -32.57 9.54
N LYS A 87 13.61 -31.50 9.78
CA LYS A 87 14.40 -30.83 8.75
C LYS A 87 15.40 -31.81 8.14
N ILE A 88 15.37 -31.98 6.82
CA ILE A 88 16.47 -32.58 6.06
C ILE A 88 17.48 -31.47 5.78
N TRP A 89 17.02 -30.36 5.18
CA TRP A 89 17.82 -29.15 5.01
C TRP A 89 16.93 -27.89 4.96
N LEU A 90 17.53 -26.74 5.24
CA LEU A 90 16.94 -25.40 5.12
C LEU A 90 18.00 -24.48 4.50
N LYS A 91 17.59 -23.68 3.51
CA LYS A 91 18.45 -22.78 2.74
C LYS A 91 17.78 -21.43 2.60
N THR A 92 18.59 -20.39 2.48
CA THR A 92 18.14 -19.00 2.39
C THR A 92 18.85 -18.30 1.24
N LEU A 93 18.15 -17.38 0.57
CA LEU A 93 18.72 -16.49 -0.42
C LEU A 93 18.34 -15.06 -0.05
N ASN A 94 19.36 -14.22 0.10
CA ASN A 94 19.19 -12.85 0.53
C ASN A 94 18.84 -11.94 -0.64
N ALA A 95 17.88 -11.03 -0.45
CA ALA A 95 17.45 -10.07 -1.45
C ALA A 95 18.32 -8.80 -1.53
N GLY A 96 19.31 -8.69 -0.66
CA GLY A 96 20.05 -7.47 -0.39
C GLY A 96 19.22 -6.48 0.44
N ILE A 97 19.89 -5.43 0.92
CA ILE A 97 19.26 -4.33 1.66
C ILE A 97 18.09 -3.74 0.84
N GLY A 98 16.92 -3.61 1.47
CA GLY A 98 15.70 -3.10 0.83
C GLY A 98 15.13 -3.99 -0.27
N GLY A 99 15.68 -5.20 -0.46
CA GLY A 99 15.24 -6.15 -1.47
C GLY A 99 14.11 -7.05 -1.02
N LYS A 100 13.43 -7.67 -1.99
CA LYS A 100 12.37 -8.66 -1.77
C LYS A 100 12.59 -9.83 -2.73
N ILE A 101 12.38 -11.07 -2.29
CA ILE A 101 12.28 -12.25 -3.16
C ILE A 101 11.00 -13.01 -2.79
N GLN A 102 10.07 -13.15 -3.74
CA GLN A 102 8.77 -13.78 -3.51
C GLN A 102 8.54 -14.95 -4.47
N PRO A 103 8.58 -16.20 -3.97
CA PRO A 103 8.33 -17.37 -4.81
C PRO A 103 6.84 -17.50 -5.16
N TYR A 104 6.55 -17.73 -6.43
CA TYR A 104 5.18 -17.94 -6.92
C TYR A 104 4.98 -19.26 -7.66
N TYR A 105 6.05 -19.99 -8.01
CA TYR A 105 5.94 -21.32 -8.58
C TYR A 105 7.12 -22.21 -8.15
N ILE A 106 6.87 -23.50 -7.97
CA ILE A 106 7.88 -24.52 -7.68
C ILE A 106 7.59 -25.80 -8.46
N THR A 107 8.63 -26.49 -8.93
CA THR A 107 8.53 -27.84 -9.52
C THR A 107 9.85 -28.60 -9.34
N ILE A 108 9.88 -29.88 -9.69
CA ILE A 108 11.08 -30.72 -9.69
C ILE A 108 11.26 -31.47 -11.01
N ASP A 109 12.49 -31.86 -11.31
CA ASP A 109 12.79 -32.84 -12.35
C ASP A 109 12.85 -34.28 -11.82
N ASN A 110 13.12 -35.25 -12.70
CA ASN A 110 13.23 -36.66 -12.35
C ASN A 110 14.43 -37.00 -11.42
N ASN A 111 15.38 -36.08 -11.28
CA ASN A 111 16.53 -36.20 -10.37
C ASN A 111 16.29 -35.48 -9.03
N ASN A 112 15.07 -35.00 -8.78
CA ASN A 112 14.70 -34.14 -7.66
C ASN A 112 15.47 -32.81 -7.60
N ASN A 113 16.01 -32.32 -8.73
CA ASN A 113 16.44 -30.91 -8.79
C ASN A 113 15.20 -30.03 -8.74
N ILE A 114 15.29 -28.93 -8.01
CA ILE A 114 14.17 -28.06 -7.69
C ILE A 114 14.28 -26.77 -8.49
N TYR A 115 13.19 -26.39 -9.14
CA TYR A 115 13.08 -25.14 -9.88
C TYR A 115 12.08 -24.23 -9.21
N VAL A 116 12.48 -22.99 -8.96
CA VAL A 116 11.64 -21.97 -8.32
C VAL A 116 11.55 -20.78 -9.25
N ALA A 117 10.33 -20.31 -9.53
CA ALA A 117 10.10 -19.00 -10.12
C ALA A 117 9.74 -18.00 -9.02
N ALA A 118 10.45 -16.88 -8.97
CA ALA A 118 10.24 -15.83 -7.98
C ALA A 118 10.26 -14.45 -8.61
N THR A 119 9.50 -13.52 -8.05
CA THR A 119 9.73 -12.10 -8.30
C THR A 119 10.82 -11.59 -7.37
N PHE A 120 11.57 -10.59 -7.81
CA PHE A 120 12.55 -9.96 -6.95
C PHE A 120 12.72 -8.45 -7.14
N GLU A 121 13.09 -7.80 -6.05
CA GLU A 121 13.50 -6.41 -5.92
C GLU A 121 14.81 -6.37 -5.11
N GLY A 122 15.66 -5.37 -5.33
CA GLY A 122 17.00 -5.32 -4.71
C GLY A 122 18.05 -6.12 -5.48
N THR A 123 19.29 -6.14 -4.97
CA THR A 123 20.41 -6.84 -5.63
C THR A 123 20.60 -8.21 -4.99
N ILE A 124 20.49 -9.27 -5.78
CA ILE A 124 20.71 -10.65 -5.34
C ILE A 124 22.09 -11.11 -5.79
N GLU A 125 22.83 -11.75 -4.90
CA GLU A 125 24.10 -12.40 -5.21
C GLU A 125 23.93 -13.91 -5.34
N ILE A 126 24.29 -14.48 -6.49
CA ILE A 126 24.25 -15.93 -6.74
C ILE A 126 25.59 -16.37 -7.33
N ASN A 127 26.30 -17.25 -6.61
CA ASN A 127 27.58 -17.82 -7.05
C ASN A 127 28.62 -16.77 -7.50
N GLY A 128 28.64 -15.61 -6.83
CA GLY A 128 29.56 -14.49 -7.12
C GLY A 128 29.12 -13.54 -8.24
N ASN A 129 27.94 -13.76 -8.82
CA ASN A 129 27.33 -12.85 -9.80
C ASN A 129 26.21 -12.02 -9.16
N SER A 130 26.21 -10.72 -9.44
CA SER A 130 25.18 -9.78 -9.02
C SER A 130 24.00 -9.72 -10.01
N TYR A 131 22.79 -9.87 -9.50
CA TYR A 131 21.54 -9.78 -10.27
C TYR A 131 20.77 -8.55 -9.80
N VAL A 132 20.65 -7.55 -10.68
CA VAL A 132 19.91 -6.31 -10.43
C VAL A 132 18.64 -6.29 -11.31
N PRO A 133 17.45 -6.04 -10.73
CA PRO A 133 16.21 -6.01 -11.48
C PRO A 133 16.15 -4.74 -12.33
N THR A 134 15.54 -4.85 -13.51
CA THR A 134 15.18 -3.69 -14.34
C THR A 134 13.68 -3.42 -14.20
N GLU A 135 13.18 -2.26 -14.68
CA GLU A 135 11.73 -2.03 -14.73
C GLU A 135 10.99 -3.13 -15.53
N ALA A 136 11.68 -3.72 -16.51
CA ALA A 136 11.17 -4.79 -17.34
C ALA A 136 11.66 -6.18 -16.89
N GLY A 137 12.30 -6.37 -15.73
CA GLY A 137 13.03 -7.60 -15.40
C GLY A 137 13.03 -7.90 -13.91
N LYS A 138 11.85 -8.19 -13.38
CA LYS A 138 11.64 -8.51 -11.95
C LYS A 138 11.45 -10.00 -11.67
N VAL A 139 11.68 -10.88 -12.64
CA VAL A 139 11.51 -12.33 -12.48
C VAL A 139 12.87 -13.01 -12.45
N ILE A 140 13.04 -13.97 -11.54
CA ILE A 140 14.21 -14.83 -11.46
C ILE A 140 13.77 -16.30 -11.36
N ILE A 141 14.43 -17.15 -12.15
CA ILE A 141 14.31 -18.62 -12.05
C ILE A 141 15.54 -19.13 -11.30
N LEU A 142 15.33 -19.92 -10.26
CA LEU A 142 16.38 -20.52 -9.43
C LEU A 142 16.36 -22.03 -9.62
N LYS A 143 17.54 -22.66 -9.72
CA LYS A 143 17.70 -24.12 -9.70
C LYS A 143 18.50 -24.56 -8.48
N TYR A 144 17.93 -25.45 -7.68
CA TYR A 144 18.60 -26.14 -6.59
C TYR A 144 18.78 -27.62 -6.93
N ASP A 145 19.84 -28.25 -6.42
CA ASP A 145 19.92 -29.71 -6.41
C ASP A 145 19.06 -30.32 -5.28
N ASN A 146 18.98 -31.65 -5.24
CA ASN A 146 18.22 -32.39 -4.23
C ASN A 146 18.72 -32.19 -2.78
N ASP A 147 19.99 -31.79 -2.62
CA ASP A 147 20.64 -31.51 -1.33
C ASP A 147 20.49 -30.03 -0.91
N GLY A 148 19.81 -29.22 -1.73
CA GLY A 148 19.53 -27.82 -1.50
C GLY A 148 20.68 -26.88 -1.87
N THR A 149 21.66 -27.32 -2.68
CA THR A 149 22.68 -26.42 -3.23
C THR A 149 22.09 -25.59 -4.36
N LEU A 150 22.20 -24.26 -4.28
CA LEU A 150 21.80 -23.35 -5.36
C LEU A 150 22.81 -23.47 -6.53
N LEU A 151 22.36 -24.05 -7.64
CA LEU A 151 23.20 -24.30 -8.82
C LEU A 151 23.33 -23.05 -9.70
N TRP A 152 22.21 -22.38 -9.98
CA TRP A 152 22.20 -21.13 -10.76
C TRP A 152 20.92 -20.32 -10.55
N GLY A 153 20.99 -19.04 -10.94
CA GLY A 153 19.84 -18.14 -11.10
C GLY A 153 19.82 -17.51 -12.49
N ALA A 154 18.64 -17.40 -13.10
CA ALA A 154 18.43 -16.80 -14.41
C ALA A 154 17.42 -15.66 -14.31
N LYS A 155 17.87 -14.43 -14.54
CA LYS A 155 17.00 -13.26 -14.62
C LYS A 155 16.23 -13.27 -15.94
N ILE A 156 14.92 -13.09 -15.85
CA ILE A 156 14.03 -13.01 -16.99
C ILE A 156 13.59 -11.55 -17.16
N GLU A 157 14.03 -10.94 -18.26
CA GLU A 157 13.64 -9.57 -18.67
C GLU A 157 12.24 -9.60 -19.29
N GLN A 158 11.21 -9.70 -18.44
CA GLN A 158 9.81 -9.48 -18.82
C GLN A 158 9.08 -8.52 -17.87
N PRO A 159 8.17 -7.66 -18.38
CA PRO A 159 7.39 -6.76 -17.54
C PRO A 159 6.65 -7.57 -16.48
N ALA A 160 6.76 -7.15 -15.22
CA ALA A 160 6.05 -7.79 -14.12
C ALA A 160 4.53 -7.66 -14.38
N ILE A 161 3.87 -8.77 -14.66
CA ILE A 161 2.41 -8.82 -14.70
C ILE A 161 1.96 -9.01 -13.25
N TYR A 162 1.00 -8.19 -12.81
CA TYR A 162 0.47 -8.21 -11.44
C TYR A 162 -0.18 -9.54 -11.02
N ASN A 163 -0.31 -10.51 -11.94
CA ASN A 163 -0.95 -11.80 -11.66
C ASN A 163 -0.17 -12.95 -12.34
N ASN A 164 0.77 -13.54 -11.60
CA ASN A 164 1.60 -14.68 -12.05
C ASN A 164 0.87 -16.04 -11.95
N SER A 165 -0.46 -16.06 -11.85
CA SER A 165 -1.25 -17.29 -11.61
C SER A 165 -1.09 -18.37 -12.70
N ASN A 166 -0.71 -17.96 -13.92
CA ASN A 166 -0.51 -18.85 -15.07
C ASN A 166 0.96 -19.20 -15.31
N ALA A 167 1.87 -18.72 -14.45
CA ALA A 167 3.28 -19.01 -14.62
C ALA A 167 3.56 -20.48 -14.27
N LYS A 168 4.24 -21.19 -15.17
CA LYS A 168 4.54 -22.62 -15.02
C LYS A 168 5.95 -22.92 -15.50
N ILE A 169 6.66 -23.79 -14.80
CA ILE A 169 7.90 -24.41 -15.24
C ILE A 169 7.59 -25.88 -15.56
N VAL A 170 8.01 -26.34 -16.74
CA VAL A 170 7.96 -27.76 -17.13
C VAL A 170 9.34 -28.23 -17.57
N THR A 171 9.67 -29.47 -17.24
CA THR A 171 10.97 -30.06 -17.57
C THR A 171 10.85 -31.56 -17.86
N GLU A 172 11.63 -32.04 -18.85
CA GLU A 172 11.77 -33.47 -19.19
C GLU A 172 13.21 -33.68 -19.71
N GLY A 173 14.03 -34.45 -18.98
CA GLY A 173 15.44 -34.62 -19.30
C GLY A 173 16.20 -33.29 -19.25
N ASN A 174 16.86 -32.91 -20.35
CA ASN A 174 17.65 -31.68 -20.45
C ASN A 174 16.84 -30.48 -20.99
N ILE A 175 15.53 -30.58 -21.03
CA ILE A 175 14.64 -29.56 -21.58
C ILE A 175 13.95 -28.83 -20.42
N LEU A 176 13.93 -27.50 -20.46
CA LEU A 176 13.32 -26.65 -19.45
C LEU A 176 12.55 -25.52 -20.13
N PHE A 177 11.25 -25.42 -19.85
CA PHE A 177 10.45 -24.30 -20.31
C PHE A 177 9.88 -23.51 -19.15
N TYR A 178 9.85 -22.20 -19.31
CA TYR A 178 9.13 -21.28 -18.46
C TYR A 178 8.02 -20.59 -19.26
N LEU A 179 6.79 -20.78 -18.82
CA LEU A 179 5.61 -20.08 -19.32
C LEU A 179 5.27 -18.93 -18.37
N ASN A 180 4.98 -17.77 -18.93
CA ASN A 180 4.36 -16.65 -18.24
C ASN A 180 3.26 -16.04 -19.14
N ASP A 181 2.03 -16.49 -18.92
CA ASP A 181 0.83 -16.05 -19.64
C ASP A 181 0.91 -16.23 -21.17
N ARG A 182 1.54 -15.29 -21.88
CA ARG A 182 1.72 -15.28 -23.35
C ARG A 182 3.15 -15.50 -23.81
N ASN A 183 4.10 -15.51 -22.88
CA ASN A 183 5.52 -15.67 -23.15
C ASN A 183 5.96 -17.07 -22.80
N LEU A 184 6.54 -17.77 -23.77
CA LEU A 184 7.12 -19.08 -23.59
C LEU A 184 8.63 -19.02 -23.85
N LEU A 185 9.42 -19.42 -22.86
CA LEU A 185 10.88 -19.42 -22.90
C LEU A 185 11.40 -20.85 -22.81
N ASN A 186 12.34 -21.21 -23.68
CA ASN A 186 13.18 -22.39 -23.53
C ASN A 186 14.48 -21.97 -22.85
N LEU A 187 14.80 -22.61 -21.74
CA LEU A 187 15.96 -22.30 -20.93
C LEU A 187 16.93 -23.48 -20.97
N ASN A 188 18.22 -23.18 -20.98
CA ASN A 188 19.24 -24.20 -20.80
C ASN A 188 19.19 -24.71 -19.36
N VAL A 189 19.12 -26.04 -19.21
CA VAL A 189 18.94 -26.70 -17.91
C VAL A 189 20.14 -26.52 -16.95
N ASP A 190 21.33 -26.27 -17.48
CA ASP A 190 22.60 -26.23 -16.75
C ASP A 190 22.99 -24.82 -16.30
N ASN A 191 22.56 -23.78 -17.02
CA ASN A 191 22.93 -22.39 -16.71
C ASN A 191 21.76 -21.39 -16.76
N GLY A 192 20.56 -21.82 -17.17
CA GLY A 192 19.36 -20.98 -17.26
C GLY A 192 19.35 -19.96 -18.39
N GLU A 193 20.31 -19.99 -19.31
CA GLU A 193 20.32 -19.09 -20.48
C GLU A 193 19.12 -19.35 -21.40
N ILE A 194 18.53 -18.28 -21.94
CA ILE A 194 17.42 -18.39 -22.89
C ILE A 194 17.95 -18.94 -24.22
N ILE A 195 17.52 -20.14 -24.58
CA ILE A 195 17.84 -20.80 -25.86
C ILE A 195 16.99 -20.21 -26.98
N ASN A 196 15.68 -20.14 -26.77
CA ASN A 196 14.73 -19.53 -27.69
C ASN A 196 13.49 -19.03 -26.92
N GLN A 197 12.68 -18.17 -27.56
CA GLN A 197 11.47 -17.62 -26.96
C GLN A 197 10.37 -17.37 -27.99
N LYS A 198 9.11 -17.43 -27.55
CA LYS A 198 7.93 -17.06 -28.33
C LYS A 198 6.95 -16.26 -27.50
N MET A 199 6.56 -15.10 -28.01
CA MET A 199 5.44 -14.32 -27.51
C MET A 199 4.23 -14.55 -28.42
N TYR A 200 3.11 -14.93 -27.83
CA TYR A 200 1.83 -15.07 -28.54
C TYR A 200 0.98 -13.81 -28.34
N THR A 201 0.68 -13.07 -29.42
CA THR A 201 -0.10 -11.82 -29.32
C THR A 201 -1.60 -12.07 -29.11
N ASP A 202 -2.14 -13.04 -29.84
CA ASP A 202 -3.59 -13.32 -29.95
C ASP A 202 -4.02 -14.60 -29.25
N ILE A 203 -3.12 -15.23 -28.49
CA ILE A 203 -3.39 -16.44 -27.71
C ILE A 203 -2.95 -16.21 -26.27
N THR A 204 -3.79 -16.58 -25.33
CA THR A 204 -3.47 -16.69 -23.90
C THR A 204 -3.24 -18.16 -23.56
N ILE A 205 -2.17 -18.49 -22.83
CA ILE A 205 -1.86 -19.87 -22.44
C ILE A 205 -2.09 -20.04 -20.94
N SER A 206 -2.97 -20.96 -20.56
CA SER A 206 -3.34 -21.20 -19.16
C SER A 206 -2.55 -22.32 -18.48
N SER A 207 -2.03 -23.26 -19.27
CA SER A 207 -1.27 -24.42 -18.78
C SER A 207 -0.40 -24.99 -19.90
N ILE A 208 0.68 -25.65 -19.51
CA ILE A 208 1.67 -26.26 -20.41
C ILE A 208 2.05 -27.64 -19.89
N GLN A 209 2.24 -28.60 -20.80
CA GLN A 209 2.85 -29.89 -20.53
C GLN A 209 3.94 -30.17 -21.57
N LEU A 210 4.99 -30.88 -21.17
CA LEU A 210 6.08 -31.32 -22.03
C LEU A 210 6.12 -32.85 -22.01
N LYS A 211 6.06 -33.47 -23.19
CA LYS A 211 6.19 -34.92 -23.32
C LYS A 211 6.77 -35.29 -24.67
N ASN A 212 7.73 -36.21 -24.70
CA ASN A 212 8.32 -36.75 -25.92
C ASN A 212 8.87 -35.66 -26.85
N ASN A 213 9.53 -34.63 -26.29
CA ASN A 213 10.04 -33.46 -27.02
C ASN A 213 8.96 -32.60 -27.72
N GLU A 214 7.72 -32.68 -27.26
CA GLU A 214 6.60 -31.90 -27.78
C GLU A 214 5.91 -31.14 -26.64
N LEU A 215 5.48 -29.92 -26.95
CA LEU A 215 4.77 -29.04 -26.04
C LEU A 215 3.27 -29.13 -26.29
N PHE A 216 2.50 -29.20 -25.21
CA PHE A 216 1.05 -29.17 -25.23
C PHE A 216 0.63 -27.92 -24.46
N LEU A 217 0.03 -26.97 -25.18
CA LEU A 217 -0.36 -25.68 -24.65
C LEU A 217 -1.88 -25.61 -24.56
N SER A 218 -2.40 -25.33 -23.37
CA SER A 218 -3.81 -25.00 -23.18
C SER A 218 -4.05 -23.54 -23.53
N CYS A 219 -4.76 -23.29 -24.63
CA CYS A 219 -4.86 -21.98 -25.26
C CYS A 219 -6.29 -21.44 -25.25
N SER A 220 -6.41 -20.11 -25.17
CA SER A 220 -7.62 -19.35 -25.48
C SER A 220 -7.29 -18.29 -26.52
N ALA A 221 -8.07 -18.23 -27.60
CA ALA A 221 -7.92 -17.20 -28.62
C ALA A 221 -8.47 -15.85 -28.11
N ASN A 222 -7.67 -14.79 -28.14
CA ASN A 222 -8.09 -13.44 -27.74
C ASN A 222 -8.78 -12.69 -28.89
N ASN A 223 -8.46 -13.07 -30.13
CA ASN A 223 -9.06 -12.58 -31.37
C ASN A 223 -9.39 -13.77 -32.28
N THR A 224 -10.05 -13.53 -33.41
CA THR A 224 -10.17 -14.55 -34.45
C THR A 224 -8.80 -14.85 -35.04
N ILE A 225 -8.36 -16.11 -34.96
CA ILE A 225 -7.05 -16.56 -35.42
C ILE A 225 -7.17 -17.77 -36.36
N GLN A 226 -6.10 -18.04 -37.10
CA GLN A 226 -5.97 -19.24 -37.91
C GLN A 226 -4.79 -20.08 -37.42
N VAL A 227 -5.01 -21.36 -37.14
CA VAL A 227 -3.97 -22.31 -36.72
C VAL A 227 -4.03 -23.51 -37.66
N LEU A 228 -2.91 -23.81 -38.33
CA LEU A 228 -2.80 -24.92 -39.30
C LEU A 228 -3.93 -24.93 -40.35
N GLY A 229 -4.32 -23.74 -40.83
CA GLY A 229 -5.37 -23.59 -41.85
C GLY A 229 -6.80 -23.52 -41.30
N SER A 230 -7.04 -23.85 -40.02
CA SER A 230 -8.37 -23.83 -39.40
C SER A 230 -8.63 -22.54 -38.62
N ASN A 231 -9.88 -22.05 -38.69
CA ASN A 231 -10.30 -20.81 -38.03
C ASN A 231 -10.77 -21.06 -36.58
N PHE A 232 -10.34 -20.19 -35.68
CA PHE A 232 -10.72 -20.15 -34.28
C PHE A 232 -11.32 -18.79 -33.99
N ASN A 233 -12.55 -18.76 -33.46
CA ASN A 233 -13.22 -17.52 -33.09
C ASN A 233 -12.60 -16.96 -31.80
N THR A 234 -12.84 -15.68 -31.52
CA THR A 234 -12.57 -15.07 -30.22
C THR A 234 -13.12 -15.91 -29.08
N ASN A 235 -12.33 -16.05 -28.00
CA ASN A 235 -12.57 -16.90 -26.83
C ASN A 235 -12.64 -18.41 -27.09
N ALA A 236 -12.22 -18.90 -28.26
CA ALA A 236 -12.15 -20.34 -28.49
C ALA A 236 -11.06 -20.98 -27.63
N GLY A 237 -11.42 -21.96 -26.81
CA GLY A 237 -10.50 -22.84 -26.10
C GLY A 237 -9.99 -23.97 -27.00
N PHE A 238 -8.69 -24.21 -26.99
CA PHE A 238 -8.06 -25.29 -27.77
C PHE A 238 -6.73 -25.74 -27.14
N ILE A 239 -6.29 -26.95 -27.48
CA ILE A 239 -4.93 -27.39 -27.21
C ILE A 239 -4.09 -27.18 -28.47
N LEU A 240 -2.94 -26.54 -28.32
CA LEU A 240 -1.94 -26.39 -29.36
C LEU A 240 -0.76 -27.31 -29.06
N LYS A 241 -0.45 -28.22 -29.98
CA LYS A 241 0.73 -29.08 -29.91
C LYS A 241 1.84 -28.48 -30.78
N THR A 242 3.03 -28.25 -30.21
CA THR A 242 4.19 -27.71 -30.94
C THR A 242 5.43 -28.57 -30.73
N ASP A 243 6.42 -28.42 -31.61
CA ASP A 243 7.77 -28.86 -31.28
C ASP A 243 8.48 -27.87 -30.33
N LEU A 244 9.74 -28.17 -29.99
CA LEU A 244 10.59 -27.35 -29.10
C LEU A 244 10.99 -25.98 -29.72
N ASN A 245 10.73 -25.77 -31.01
CA ASN A 245 10.93 -24.50 -31.70
C ASN A 245 9.62 -23.71 -31.84
N PHE A 246 8.56 -24.14 -31.14
CA PHE A 246 7.23 -23.53 -31.13
C PHE A 246 6.48 -23.61 -32.46
N GLU A 247 6.93 -24.47 -33.38
CA GLU A 247 6.23 -24.68 -34.64
C GLU A 247 5.00 -25.57 -34.42
N PRO A 248 3.78 -25.10 -34.78
CA PRO A 248 2.56 -25.88 -34.63
C PRO A 248 2.63 -27.21 -35.39
N LYS A 249 2.32 -28.32 -34.70
CA LYS A 249 2.23 -29.67 -35.28
C LYS A 249 0.80 -30.14 -35.43
N SER A 250 -0.02 -29.91 -34.41
CA SER A 250 -1.45 -30.24 -34.42
C SER A 250 -2.21 -29.37 -33.43
N PHE A 251 -3.54 -29.39 -33.53
CA PHE A 251 -4.41 -28.76 -32.54
C PHE A 251 -5.55 -29.70 -32.17
N LEU A 252 -6.16 -29.43 -31.01
CA LEU A 252 -7.45 -29.96 -30.59
C LEU A 252 -8.38 -28.80 -30.22
N LYS A 253 -9.33 -28.50 -31.09
CA LYS A 253 -10.33 -27.45 -30.89
C LYS A 253 -11.50 -28.00 -30.08
N LEU A 254 -11.93 -27.25 -29.06
CA LEU A 254 -12.98 -27.67 -28.13
C LEU A 254 -14.09 -26.60 -28.13
N TYR A 255 -15.32 -26.99 -28.50
CA TYR A 255 -16.42 -26.03 -28.62
C TYR A 255 -17.79 -26.67 -28.36
N GLY A 256 -18.76 -25.88 -27.90
CA GLY A 256 -20.14 -26.30 -27.77
C GLY A 256 -20.90 -26.22 -29.09
N ASN A 257 -21.95 -27.02 -29.30
CA ASN A 257 -22.83 -26.91 -30.47
C ASN A 257 -24.04 -25.97 -30.21
N PRO A 258 -24.31 -24.94 -31.05
CA PRO A 258 -23.56 -24.54 -32.25
C PRO A 258 -22.41 -23.56 -31.95
N ASN A 259 -21.18 -23.97 -32.26
CA ASN A 259 -19.92 -23.21 -32.23
C ASN A 259 -19.70 -22.24 -31.03
N GLN A 260 -20.10 -22.66 -29.83
CA GLN A 260 -19.90 -21.89 -28.61
C GLN A 260 -18.49 -22.07 -28.04
N SER A 261 -17.93 -21.00 -27.50
CA SER A 261 -16.62 -21.00 -26.87
C SER A 261 -16.53 -21.96 -25.68
N SER A 262 -15.40 -22.65 -25.57
CA SER A 262 -15.00 -23.40 -24.39
C SER A 262 -13.86 -22.69 -23.67
N ARG A 263 -13.68 -23.00 -22.39
CA ARG A 263 -12.53 -22.55 -21.60
C ARG A 263 -11.83 -23.75 -20.99
N ILE A 264 -10.55 -23.91 -21.25
CA ILE A 264 -9.73 -24.98 -20.67
C ILE A 264 -9.04 -24.44 -19.41
N PHE A 265 -9.27 -25.10 -18.27
CA PHE A 265 -8.70 -24.68 -16.99
C PHE A 265 -7.34 -25.30 -16.73
N ASP A 266 -7.15 -26.56 -17.15
CA ASP A 266 -5.91 -27.28 -16.98
C ASP A 266 -5.78 -28.47 -17.92
N ILE A 267 -4.54 -28.91 -18.10
CA ILE A 267 -4.16 -30.12 -18.83
C ILE A 267 -3.12 -30.89 -18.06
N LEU A 268 -3.16 -32.22 -18.20
CA LEU A 268 -2.21 -33.12 -17.55
C LEU A 268 -1.86 -34.27 -18.48
N ILE A 269 -0.57 -34.58 -18.61
CA ILE A 269 -0.12 -35.82 -19.26
C ILE A 269 0.28 -36.83 -18.20
N SER A 270 -0.42 -37.97 -18.16
CA SER A 270 -0.07 -39.08 -17.27
C SER A 270 1.09 -39.91 -17.81
N ASP A 271 1.64 -40.77 -16.95
CA ASP A 271 2.85 -41.55 -17.25
C ASP A 271 2.68 -42.56 -18.40
N ASP A 272 1.43 -42.91 -18.72
CA ASP A 272 1.07 -43.78 -19.86
C ASP A 272 0.81 -43.01 -21.16
N ASN A 273 1.25 -41.75 -21.25
CA ASN A 273 1.06 -40.86 -22.40
C ASN A 273 -0.42 -40.57 -22.73
N THR A 274 -1.26 -40.48 -21.70
CA THR A 274 -2.64 -40.00 -21.86
C THR A 274 -2.71 -38.51 -21.54
N LEU A 275 -3.39 -37.73 -22.40
CA LEU A 275 -3.73 -36.35 -22.13
C LEU A 275 -5.11 -36.26 -21.48
N TYR A 276 -5.15 -35.72 -20.26
CA TYR A 276 -6.36 -35.31 -19.58
C TYR A 276 -6.58 -33.82 -19.73
N ILE A 277 -7.83 -33.43 -19.99
CA ILE A 277 -8.24 -32.04 -20.17
C ILE A 277 -9.43 -31.77 -19.27
N ILE A 278 -9.41 -30.65 -18.55
CA ILE A 278 -10.58 -30.15 -17.82
C ILE A 278 -10.97 -28.75 -18.30
N LEU A 279 -12.24 -28.57 -18.62
CA LEU A 279 -12.75 -27.38 -19.29
C LEU A 279 -14.18 -27.04 -18.86
N SER A 280 -14.66 -25.83 -19.18
CA SER A 280 -16.07 -25.45 -19.08
C SER A 280 -16.68 -25.02 -20.40
N LEU A 281 -18.00 -25.19 -20.49
CA LEU A 281 -18.87 -24.58 -21.50
C LEU A 281 -19.90 -23.66 -20.82
N SER A 282 -20.15 -22.49 -21.41
CA SER A 282 -21.04 -21.47 -20.84
C SER A 282 -22.54 -21.79 -20.94
N PHE A 283 -22.94 -22.87 -21.63
CA PHE A 283 -24.35 -23.23 -21.87
C PHE A 283 -24.56 -24.76 -21.97
N SER A 284 -25.82 -25.18 -22.07
CA SER A 284 -26.28 -26.58 -22.14
C SER A 284 -26.13 -27.21 -23.54
N GLY A 285 -24.93 -27.20 -24.11
CA GLY A 285 -24.62 -27.79 -25.42
C GLY A 285 -23.76 -29.07 -25.32
N ASN A 286 -23.73 -29.86 -26.41
CA ASN A 286 -22.75 -30.95 -26.54
C ASN A 286 -21.36 -30.36 -26.76
N LEU A 287 -20.35 -30.86 -26.05
CA LEU A 287 -18.95 -30.57 -26.36
C LEU A 287 -18.54 -31.32 -27.63
N ILE A 288 -17.92 -30.62 -28.56
CA ILE A 288 -17.30 -31.15 -29.77
C ILE A 288 -15.78 -30.96 -29.63
N ALA A 289 -15.05 -32.04 -29.87
CA ALA A 289 -13.60 -32.06 -30.00
C ALA A 289 -13.23 -32.31 -31.46
N GLU A 290 -12.48 -31.40 -32.06
CA GLU A 290 -12.06 -31.46 -33.46
C GLU A 290 -10.55 -31.29 -33.54
N SER A 291 -9.84 -32.25 -34.14
CA SER A 291 -8.39 -32.17 -34.31
C SER A 291 -7.99 -31.78 -35.72
N SER A 292 -6.74 -31.32 -35.86
CA SER A 292 -6.14 -31.01 -37.16
C SER A 292 -6.04 -32.22 -38.12
N SER A 293 -6.19 -33.44 -37.62
CA SER A 293 -6.22 -34.66 -38.45
C SER A 293 -7.61 -34.95 -39.06
N GLY A 294 -8.62 -34.15 -38.72
CA GLY A 294 -10.02 -34.38 -39.09
C GLY A 294 -10.78 -35.30 -38.14
N TYR A 295 -10.16 -35.73 -37.03
CA TYR A 295 -10.88 -36.45 -35.97
C TYR A 295 -11.91 -35.53 -35.33
N ILE A 296 -13.17 -35.99 -35.28
CA ILE A 296 -14.27 -35.30 -34.63
C ILE A 296 -14.95 -36.25 -33.65
N LYS A 297 -15.09 -35.82 -32.39
CA LYS A 297 -15.86 -36.53 -31.37
C LYS A 297 -16.84 -35.60 -30.69
N THR A 298 -18.07 -36.08 -30.50
CA THR A 298 -19.07 -35.41 -29.68
C THR A 298 -19.13 -36.07 -28.29
N GLY A 299 -19.05 -35.25 -27.24
CA GLY A 299 -19.23 -35.68 -25.85
C GLY A 299 -20.68 -36.05 -25.53
N LEU A 300 -20.88 -36.76 -24.42
CA LEU A 300 -22.21 -37.22 -23.99
C LEU A 300 -23.12 -36.05 -23.63
N LYS A 301 -24.35 -36.04 -24.15
CA LYS A 301 -25.36 -35.00 -23.87
C LYS A 301 -25.76 -35.00 -22.39
N ASN A 302 -25.83 -33.82 -21.79
CA ASN A 302 -26.37 -33.64 -20.44
C ASN A 302 -27.91 -33.83 -20.45
N ALA A 303 -28.44 -34.65 -19.55
CA ALA A 303 -29.87 -34.88 -19.43
C ALA A 303 -30.53 -33.75 -18.63
N ASN A 304 -31.31 -32.90 -19.32
CA ASN A 304 -32.40 -32.04 -18.82
C ASN A 304 -32.17 -31.24 -17.51
N GLN A 305 -31.67 -29.99 -17.59
CA GLN A 305 -32.08 -28.91 -16.70
C GLN A 305 -32.03 -27.53 -17.39
N THR A 306 -32.96 -26.66 -17.00
CA THR A 306 -33.12 -25.26 -17.46
C THR A 306 -32.54 -24.30 -16.41
N GLY A 307 -31.43 -23.62 -16.68
CA GLY A 307 -30.84 -22.61 -15.78
C GLY A 307 -29.46 -22.12 -16.22
N TYR A 308 -29.01 -20.97 -15.68
CA TYR A 308 -27.67 -20.40 -15.88
C TYR A 308 -26.63 -21.15 -15.02
N THR A 309 -26.21 -22.34 -15.44
CA THR A 309 -25.19 -23.15 -14.74
C THR A 309 -23.98 -23.42 -15.63
N SER A 310 -22.76 -23.18 -15.14
CA SER A 310 -21.52 -23.55 -15.83
C SER A 310 -21.35 -25.07 -15.83
N ASN A 311 -21.15 -25.66 -17.02
CA ASN A 311 -20.90 -27.09 -17.16
C ASN A 311 -19.40 -27.36 -17.22
N PHE A 312 -18.90 -28.34 -16.44
CA PHE A 312 -17.51 -28.80 -16.53
C PHE A 312 -17.43 -30.08 -17.33
N TRP A 313 -16.34 -30.23 -18.09
CA TRP A 313 -16.05 -31.44 -18.82
C TRP A 313 -14.66 -31.92 -18.49
N VAL A 314 -14.52 -33.24 -18.34
CA VAL A 314 -13.24 -33.91 -18.25
C VAL A 314 -13.14 -34.82 -19.46
N ALA A 315 -12.03 -34.75 -20.17
CA ALA A 315 -11.82 -35.53 -21.38
C ALA A 315 -10.46 -36.22 -21.39
N LYS A 316 -10.44 -37.42 -21.98
CA LYS A 316 -9.27 -38.28 -22.13
C LYS A 316 -8.91 -38.45 -23.61
N PHE A 317 -7.69 -38.09 -23.98
CA PHE A 317 -7.16 -38.16 -25.35
C PHE A 317 -5.80 -38.86 -25.39
N ASN A 318 -5.46 -39.45 -26.54
CA ASN A 318 -4.06 -39.74 -26.86
C ASN A 318 -3.32 -38.47 -27.32
N LEU A 319 -1.99 -38.48 -27.26
CA LEU A 319 -1.15 -37.31 -27.58
C LEU A 319 -1.19 -36.85 -29.05
N ASP A 320 -1.77 -37.64 -29.95
CA ASP A 320 -1.93 -37.30 -31.38
C ASP A 320 -3.35 -36.82 -31.71
N PHE A 321 -4.24 -36.73 -30.71
CA PHE A 321 -5.63 -36.26 -30.88
C PHE A 321 -6.45 -37.05 -31.90
N THR A 322 -6.13 -38.34 -32.08
CA THR A 322 -6.81 -39.25 -33.01
C THR A 322 -7.77 -40.20 -32.31
N ASN A 323 -7.73 -40.26 -30.98
CA ASN A 323 -8.63 -41.08 -30.19
C ASN A 323 -9.00 -40.40 -28.87
N SER A 324 -10.23 -40.63 -28.42
CA SER A 324 -10.72 -40.27 -27.09
C SER A 324 -11.65 -41.36 -26.57
N GLU A 325 -11.55 -41.64 -25.27
CA GLU A 325 -12.36 -42.68 -24.63
C GLU A 325 -13.60 -42.10 -23.97
N TRP A 326 -13.40 -41.12 -23.08
CA TRP A 326 -14.47 -40.48 -22.35
C TRP A 326 -14.36 -38.97 -22.40
N ILE A 327 -15.53 -38.34 -22.52
CA ILE A 327 -15.74 -36.90 -22.46
C ILE A 327 -16.97 -36.72 -21.57
N TYR A 328 -16.76 -36.68 -20.25
CA TYR A 328 -17.82 -36.57 -19.25
C TYR A 328 -18.18 -35.11 -19.06
N GLY A 329 -19.48 -34.76 -19.08
CA GLY A 329 -20.00 -33.42 -18.81
C GLY A 329 -20.80 -33.36 -17.51
N HIS A 330 -20.71 -32.26 -16.77
CA HIS A 330 -21.28 -32.09 -15.44
C HIS A 330 -21.94 -30.72 -15.22
N LEU A 331 -22.99 -30.63 -14.38
CA LEU A 331 -23.70 -29.41 -13.94
C LEU A 331 -23.26 -28.93 -12.56
N SER A 332 -22.49 -27.85 -12.44
CA SER A 332 -22.28 -27.20 -11.13
C SER A 332 -23.42 -26.21 -10.83
N ASN A 333 -23.90 -26.17 -9.58
CA ASN A 333 -24.96 -25.26 -9.11
C ASN A 333 -24.43 -23.88 -8.70
N SER A 334 -23.17 -23.55 -9.00
CA SER A 334 -22.47 -22.38 -8.48
C SER A 334 -21.71 -21.63 -9.57
N TYR A 335 -21.67 -20.30 -9.44
CA TYR A 335 -20.91 -19.40 -10.30
C TYR A 335 -19.41 -19.58 -10.02
N ILE A 336 -18.73 -20.39 -10.84
CA ILE A 336 -17.29 -20.57 -10.74
C ILE A 336 -16.62 -19.50 -11.60
N SER A 337 -15.82 -18.64 -10.95
CA SER A 337 -15.19 -17.54 -11.68
C SER A 337 -14.13 -18.06 -12.66
N PRO A 338 -13.83 -17.27 -13.72
CA PRO A 338 -12.85 -17.62 -14.75
C PRO A 338 -11.47 -18.02 -14.25
N PHE A 339 -11.10 -17.54 -13.06
CA PHE A 339 -9.76 -17.64 -12.49
C PHE A 339 -9.64 -18.77 -11.44
N TRP A 340 -10.75 -19.40 -11.05
CA TRP A 340 -10.83 -20.34 -9.91
C TRP A 340 -11.34 -21.73 -10.31
N GLY A 341 -11.03 -22.16 -11.54
CA GLY A 341 -11.45 -23.46 -12.07
C GLY A 341 -10.69 -24.65 -11.48
N PRO A 342 -11.18 -25.87 -11.70
CA PRO A 342 -10.56 -27.09 -11.20
C PRO A 342 -9.18 -27.35 -11.84
N LYS A 343 -8.32 -28.04 -11.08
CA LYS A 343 -6.95 -28.40 -11.48
C LYS A 343 -6.75 -29.91 -11.53
N LEU A 344 -5.84 -30.35 -12.40
CA LEU A 344 -5.52 -31.75 -12.62
C LEU A 344 -4.18 -32.12 -12.00
N TYR A 345 -4.14 -33.25 -11.30
CA TYR A 345 -2.95 -33.80 -10.66
C TYR A 345 -2.76 -35.26 -11.05
N LYS A 346 -1.50 -35.72 -11.08
CA LYS A 346 -1.20 -37.13 -11.35
C LYS A 346 -1.70 -38.02 -10.21
N GLY A 347 -2.38 -39.11 -10.54
CA GLY A 347 -2.72 -40.19 -9.62
C GLY A 347 -1.87 -41.44 -9.83
N SER A 348 -2.00 -42.41 -8.93
CA SER A 348 -1.38 -43.74 -9.08
C SER A 348 -1.92 -44.46 -10.32
N ASN A 349 -1.11 -45.29 -10.98
CA ASN A 349 -1.56 -46.16 -12.10
C ASN A 349 -2.25 -45.42 -13.26
N SER A 350 -1.78 -44.20 -13.57
CA SER A 350 -2.36 -43.32 -14.60
C SER A 350 -3.79 -42.85 -14.32
N ASP A 351 -4.23 -42.94 -13.06
CA ASP A 351 -5.41 -42.26 -12.57
C ASP A 351 -5.20 -40.74 -12.62
N VAL A 352 -6.28 -39.98 -12.66
CA VAL A 352 -6.27 -38.51 -12.61
C VAL A 352 -6.99 -38.01 -11.38
N ASN A 353 -6.34 -37.06 -10.72
CA ASN A 353 -6.81 -36.38 -9.54
C ASN A 353 -7.38 -35.01 -9.98
N ILE A 354 -8.64 -34.70 -9.64
CA ILE A 354 -9.28 -33.40 -9.87
C ILE A 354 -9.55 -32.70 -8.56
N VAL A 355 -9.01 -31.48 -8.39
CA VAL A 355 -9.25 -30.62 -7.20
C VAL A 355 -10.07 -29.41 -7.62
N PHE A 356 -11.11 -29.08 -6.84
CA PHE A 356 -11.94 -27.89 -7.04
C PHE A 356 -11.58 -26.78 -6.04
N GLY A 357 -11.35 -25.57 -6.56
CA GLY A 357 -10.84 -24.42 -5.79
C GLY A 357 -11.89 -23.58 -5.05
N GLN A 358 -13.19 -23.88 -5.09
CA GLN A 358 -14.23 -23.08 -4.42
C GLN A 358 -14.94 -23.84 -3.29
N PRO A 359 -15.13 -23.21 -2.11
CA PRO A 359 -15.68 -23.87 -0.91
C PRO A 359 -17.21 -23.99 -0.86
N ASN A 360 -17.96 -23.19 -1.64
CA ASN A 360 -19.41 -23.10 -1.47
C ASN A 360 -20.17 -24.23 -2.20
N LEU A 361 -20.82 -25.10 -1.42
CA LEU A 361 -21.86 -26.08 -1.79
C LEU A 361 -21.72 -26.62 -3.21
N SER A 362 -20.62 -27.32 -3.45
CA SER A 362 -20.42 -28.03 -4.72
C SER A 362 -21.00 -29.42 -4.58
N GLY A 363 -21.82 -29.83 -5.53
CA GLY A 363 -22.16 -31.22 -5.75
C GLY A 363 -21.76 -31.64 -7.15
N TYR A 364 -21.39 -32.90 -7.32
CA TYR A 364 -20.91 -33.47 -8.57
C TYR A 364 -21.73 -34.70 -8.95
N TYR A 365 -22.30 -34.72 -10.15
CA TYR A 365 -22.90 -35.86 -10.81
C TYR A 365 -21.82 -36.64 -11.55
N TYR A 366 -21.59 -37.88 -11.12
CA TYR A 366 -20.77 -38.86 -11.81
C TYR A 366 -21.65 -40.04 -12.23
N ASN A 367 -21.75 -40.35 -13.53
CA ASN A 367 -22.66 -41.39 -14.05
C ASN A 367 -24.10 -41.25 -13.52
N ASN A 368 -24.66 -40.03 -13.53
CA ASN A 368 -25.99 -39.67 -13.00
C ASN A 368 -26.17 -39.84 -11.47
N ILE A 369 -25.11 -40.10 -10.70
CA ILE A 369 -25.14 -40.15 -9.24
C ILE A 369 -24.63 -38.82 -8.70
N PHE A 370 -25.45 -38.12 -7.90
CA PHE A 370 -25.07 -36.87 -7.23
C PHE A 370 -24.24 -37.16 -5.97
N TYR A 371 -23.07 -36.54 -5.90
CA TYR A 371 -22.21 -36.49 -4.72
C TYR A 371 -22.24 -35.07 -4.19
N SER A 372 -22.76 -34.84 -2.98
CA SER A 372 -22.77 -33.52 -2.35
C SER A 372 -21.59 -33.36 -1.39
N PHE A 373 -20.97 -32.20 -1.37
CA PHE A 373 -19.83 -31.90 -0.51
C PHE A 373 -20.13 -30.67 0.36
N THR A 374 -19.71 -30.71 1.62
CA THR A 374 -19.85 -29.61 2.58
C THR A 374 -18.68 -28.62 2.52
N GLY A 375 -17.71 -28.82 1.61
CA GLY A 375 -16.53 -27.98 1.40
C GLY A 375 -15.80 -28.33 0.09
N ARG A 376 -14.55 -27.87 -0.08
CA ARG A 376 -13.72 -28.23 -1.25
C ARG A 376 -13.48 -29.75 -1.29
N ALA A 377 -13.54 -30.32 -2.49
CA ALA A 377 -13.53 -31.75 -2.71
C ALA A 377 -12.47 -32.16 -3.74
N PHE A 378 -12.02 -33.41 -3.60
CA PHE A 378 -11.06 -34.05 -4.47
C PHE A 378 -11.66 -35.34 -5.07
N PHE A 379 -11.48 -35.53 -6.38
CA PHE A 379 -11.98 -36.68 -7.14
C PHE A 379 -10.85 -37.44 -7.80
N ASN A 380 -10.76 -38.74 -7.55
CA ASN A 380 -9.87 -39.62 -8.30
C ASN A 380 -10.67 -40.39 -9.35
N ILE A 381 -10.34 -40.14 -10.62
CA ILE A 381 -10.90 -40.87 -11.75
C ILE A 381 -9.83 -41.86 -12.21
N LYS A 382 -10.20 -43.14 -12.28
CA LYS A 382 -9.31 -44.18 -12.79
C LYS A 382 -9.04 -43.98 -14.28
N LYS A 383 -7.96 -44.60 -14.75
CA LYS A 383 -7.64 -44.65 -16.20
C LYS A 383 -8.83 -45.09 -17.07
N ASP A 384 -9.66 -46.02 -16.61
CA ASP A 384 -10.84 -46.51 -17.35
C ASP A 384 -12.06 -45.56 -17.31
N GLY A 385 -11.92 -44.41 -16.65
CA GLY A 385 -12.98 -43.42 -16.48
C GLY A 385 -13.86 -43.66 -15.26
N THR A 386 -13.67 -44.77 -14.51
CA THR A 386 -14.42 -45.07 -13.29
C THR A 386 -13.99 -44.20 -12.11
N LEU A 387 -14.94 -43.68 -11.33
CA LEU A 387 -14.59 -42.99 -10.08
C LEU A 387 -14.00 -44.01 -9.10
N ARG A 388 -12.77 -43.79 -8.64
CA ARG A 388 -12.11 -44.67 -7.66
C ARG A 388 -12.62 -44.38 -6.26
N ASN A 389 -12.54 -43.11 -5.86
CA ASN A 389 -12.92 -42.57 -4.56
C ASN A 389 -13.21 -41.07 -4.72
N SER A 390 -14.12 -40.55 -3.90
CA SER A 390 -14.34 -39.12 -3.69
C SER A 390 -14.07 -38.79 -2.22
N ILE A 391 -13.40 -37.67 -1.97
CA ILE A 391 -13.04 -37.24 -0.60
C ILE A 391 -13.68 -35.89 -0.32
N ASN A 392 -14.36 -35.80 0.82
CA ASN A 392 -14.87 -34.58 1.42
C ASN A 392 -13.78 -33.94 2.31
N GLY A 393 -13.78 -32.60 2.40
CA GLY A 393 -13.17 -31.92 3.53
C GLY A 393 -11.67 -31.70 3.43
N ILE A 394 -11.18 -31.13 2.31
CA ILE A 394 -9.92 -30.40 2.40
C ILE A 394 -10.20 -29.14 3.25
N PRO A 395 -9.59 -28.98 4.44
CA PRO A 395 -9.81 -27.81 5.28
C PRO A 395 -9.19 -26.60 4.59
N PHE A 396 -10.00 -25.85 3.87
CA PHE A 396 -9.66 -24.54 3.35
C PHE A 396 -10.61 -23.53 3.99
N ASP A 397 -10.06 -22.42 4.49
CA ASP A 397 -10.89 -21.29 4.90
C ASP A 397 -11.67 -20.74 3.68
N ASN A 398 -12.85 -20.17 3.93
CA ASN A 398 -13.93 -19.90 2.96
C ASN A 398 -13.63 -18.93 1.79
N TYR A 399 -12.37 -18.56 1.51
CA TYR A 399 -12.03 -17.47 0.59
C TYR A 399 -11.12 -17.84 -0.61
N ASN A 400 -11.19 -17.01 -1.66
CA ASN A 400 -10.74 -17.20 -3.05
C ASN A 400 -9.20 -17.17 -3.28
N GLY A 401 -8.44 -18.02 -2.61
CA GLY A 401 -6.97 -18.06 -2.77
C GLY A 401 -6.42 -18.94 -3.93
N TYR A 402 -5.39 -18.42 -4.63
CA TYR A 402 -4.64 -19.03 -5.77
C TYR A 402 -3.64 -20.12 -5.36
N TYR A 403 -4.06 -21.12 -4.60
CA TYR A 403 -3.10 -22.01 -3.94
C TYR A 403 -2.98 -23.35 -4.63
N ASP A 404 -1.81 -23.57 -5.24
CA ASP A 404 -1.41 -24.86 -5.79
C ASP A 404 -1.30 -25.87 -4.63
N VAL A 405 -2.19 -26.85 -4.63
CA VAL A 405 -2.09 -28.09 -3.84
C VAL A 405 -1.09 -29.00 -4.53
N ASP A 406 -0.43 -29.90 -3.80
CA ASP A 406 0.27 -31.04 -4.41
C ASP A 406 -0.19 -32.35 -3.78
N ILE A 407 -0.18 -33.41 -4.57
CA ILE A 407 -0.73 -34.73 -4.20
C ILE A 407 0.31 -35.81 -4.49
N LYS A 408 0.64 -36.59 -3.46
CA LYS A 408 1.54 -37.73 -3.55
C LYS A 408 0.83 -39.03 -3.17
N HIS A 409 1.14 -40.09 -3.90
CA HIS A 409 0.68 -41.45 -3.62
C HIS A 409 1.89 -42.31 -3.23
N ASP A 410 1.74 -43.11 -2.19
CA ASP A 410 2.58 -44.29 -1.96
C ASP A 410 1.73 -45.57 -2.07
N SER A 411 2.29 -46.73 -1.72
CA SER A 411 1.57 -48.01 -1.83
C SER A 411 0.33 -48.11 -0.95
N GLU A 412 0.23 -47.32 0.12
CA GLU A 412 -0.77 -47.46 1.18
C GLU A 412 -1.55 -46.16 1.45
N ASN A 413 -1.02 -45.00 1.04
CA ASN A 413 -1.47 -43.69 1.49
C ASN A 413 -1.51 -42.64 0.37
N ILE A 414 -2.36 -41.64 0.58
CA ILE A 414 -2.41 -40.39 -0.18
C ILE A 414 -1.98 -39.27 0.76
N TYR A 415 -1.01 -38.47 0.32
CA TYR A 415 -0.60 -37.24 0.98
C TYR A 415 -1.01 -36.05 0.15
N VAL A 416 -1.48 -35.00 0.83
CA VAL A 416 -1.92 -33.75 0.22
C VAL A 416 -1.28 -32.61 1.00
N THR A 417 -0.68 -31.66 0.29
CA THR A 417 -0.20 -30.42 0.90
C THR A 417 -1.11 -29.27 0.52
N VAL A 418 -1.52 -28.49 1.51
CA VAL A 418 -2.57 -27.49 1.39
C VAL A 418 -2.08 -26.18 1.99
N PRO A 419 -1.80 -25.16 1.16
CA PRO A 419 -1.57 -23.82 1.67
C PRO A 419 -2.89 -23.29 2.25
N ARG A 420 -2.85 -22.86 3.51
CA ARG A 420 -3.97 -22.27 4.22
C ARG A 420 -3.72 -20.78 4.43
N PHE A 421 -4.73 -19.97 4.16
CA PHE A 421 -4.70 -18.54 4.38
C PHE A 421 -5.69 -18.19 5.48
N ASP A 422 -5.18 -17.76 6.63
CA ASP A 422 -6.00 -17.38 7.77
C ASP A 422 -6.38 -15.89 7.70
N PHE A 423 -7.68 -15.62 7.53
CA PHE A 423 -8.28 -14.27 7.50
C PHE A 423 -8.72 -13.76 8.88
N SER A 424 -8.70 -14.58 9.94
CA SER A 424 -9.09 -14.15 11.28
C SER A 424 -8.24 -12.99 11.80
N ASN A 425 -7.08 -12.77 11.17
CA ASN A 425 -6.26 -11.58 11.28
C ASN A 425 -6.15 -10.95 9.90
N THR A 426 -6.60 -9.70 9.76
CA THR A 426 -6.83 -8.91 8.52
C THR A 426 -5.75 -8.87 7.44
N GLU A 427 -4.60 -9.55 7.57
CA GLU A 427 -3.48 -9.47 6.62
C GLU A 427 -2.89 -10.84 6.25
N GLY A 428 -3.61 -11.95 6.52
CA GLY A 428 -3.39 -13.18 5.77
C GLY A 428 -2.10 -13.94 6.07
N PHE A 429 -2.11 -14.77 7.10
CA PHE A 429 -0.98 -15.66 7.33
C PHE A 429 -1.11 -16.91 6.48
N TYR A 430 -0.04 -17.23 5.75
CA TYR A 430 0.08 -18.46 4.98
C TYR A 430 0.67 -19.55 5.86
N SER A 431 -0.19 -20.50 6.25
CA SER A 431 0.24 -21.78 6.82
C SER A 431 0.17 -22.86 5.75
N THR A 432 0.71 -24.04 6.03
CA THR A 432 0.55 -25.20 5.16
C THR A 432 0.22 -26.43 5.98
N ASP A 433 -0.89 -27.06 5.66
CA ASP A 433 -1.30 -28.34 6.21
C ASP A 433 -0.78 -29.47 5.32
N ILE A 434 -0.14 -30.45 5.93
CA ILE A 434 0.07 -31.76 5.30
C ILE A 434 -0.99 -32.69 5.84
N LEU A 435 -1.76 -33.24 4.91
CA LEU A 435 -2.80 -34.20 5.19
C LEU A 435 -2.39 -35.59 4.71
N LYS A 436 -2.79 -36.61 5.46
CA LYS A 436 -2.63 -38.02 5.11
C LYS A 436 -3.99 -38.70 5.11
N LYS A 437 -4.17 -39.61 4.16
CA LYS A 437 -5.26 -40.58 4.14
C LYS A 437 -4.68 -41.95 3.85
N GLU A 438 -5.03 -42.94 4.66
CA GLU A 438 -4.76 -44.34 4.34
C GLU A 438 -5.80 -44.82 3.31
N ASN A 439 -5.42 -45.74 2.41
CA ASN A 439 -6.27 -46.16 1.28
C ASN A 439 -7.67 -46.67 1.68
N ASN A 440 -7.83 -47.12 2.92
CA ASN A 440 -9.09 -47.66 3.46
C ASN A 440 -9.91 -46.65 4.30
N GLU A 441 -9.37 -45.46 4.58
CA GLU A 441 -10.07 -44.43 5.34
C GLU A 441 -10.97 -43.57 4.43
N ALA A 442 -12.01 -42.96 5.01
CA ALA A 442 -12.90 -42.08 4.25
C ALA A 442 -12.27 -40.69 4.05
N ASP A 443 -11.69 -40.12 5.10
CA ASP A 443 -11.34 -38.70 5.19
C ASP A 443 -9.83 -38.46 5.27
N LEU A 444 -9.41 -37.23 4.92
CA LEU A 444 -8.03 -36.76 5.13
C LEU A 444 -7.86 -36.29 6.57
N SER A 445 -6.78 -36.70 7.22
CA SER A 445 -6.37 -36.21 8.54
C SER A 445 -5.19 -35.26 8.42
N ILE A 446 -5.24 -34.13 9.13
CA ILE A 446 -4.06 -33.23 9.24
C ILE A 446 -3.03 -33.96 10.09
N ILE A 447 -1.87 -34.27 9.50
CA ILE A 447 -0.74 -34.87 10.22
C ILE A 447 0.32 -33.84 10.59
N ARG A 448 0.27 -32.66 9.97
CA ARG A 448 1.19 -31.55 10.26
C ARG A 448 0.60 -30.23 9.81
N THR A 449 0.87 -29.18 10.58
CA THR A 449 0.66 -27.79 10.17
C THR A 449 1.96 -27.02 10.32
N TYR A 450 2.40 -26.37 9.25
CA TYR A 450 3.42 -25.34 9.30
C TYR A 450 2.73 -24.00 9.47
N GLN A 451 2.63 -23.50 10.71
CA GLN A 451 2.13 -22.15 10.96
C GLN A 451 3.31 -21.18 11.08
N PRO A 452 3.22 -19.99 10.49
CA PRO A 452 4.17 -18.94 10.78
C PRO A 452 3.98 -18.47 12.23
N ASN A 453 5.07 -18.40 13.00
CA ASN A 453 5.12 -17.61 14.22
C ASN A 453 5.23 -16.13 13.83
N SER A 454 4.20 -15.54 13.25
CA SER A 454 4.26 -14.18 12.71
C SER A 454 4.00 -13.15 13.81
N GLU A 455 5.07 -12.56 14.34
CA GLU A 455 5.03 -11.34 15.17
C GLU A 455 5.04 -10.08 14.28
N PHE A 456 4.25 -10.06 13.19
CA PHE A 456 4.22 -8.95 12.23
C PHE A 456 3.96 -7.62 12.95
N GLY A 457 4.95 -6.74 12.95
CA GLY A 457 4.86 -5.39 13.48
C GLY A 457 4.41 -4.46 12.36
N TYR A 458 3.44 -3.60 12.64
CA TYR A 458 3.05 -2.55 11.71
C TYR A 458 2.75 -1.26 12.44
N LEU A 459 3.13 -0.13 11.84
CA LEU A 459 2.92 1.22 12.35
C LEU A 459 2.55 2.12 11.15
N ARG A 460 1.31 2.63 11.07
CA ARG A 460 0.88 3.68 10.11
C ARG A 460 0.68 4.95 10.92
N SER A 461 1.23 6.07 10.44
CA SER A 461 0.79 7.39 10.91
C SER A 461 -0.71 7.57 10.61
N ARG A 462 -1.41 8.22 11.55
CA ARG A 462 -2.79 8.67 11.44
C ARG A 462 -2.84 10.19 11.27
N GLU A 463 -4.03 10.77 11.36
CA GLU A 463 -4.32 12.17 11.03
C GLU A 463 -3.65 13.20 11.95
N LEU A 464 -3.50 12.91 13.25
CA LEU A 464 -2.81 13.82 14.17
C LEU A 464 -1.31 13.66 14.05
N PHE A 465 -0.64 14.72 13.59
CA PHE A 465 0.80 14.93 13.73
C PHE A 465 1.08 16.43 13.93
N LYS A 466 1.43 16.84 15.14
CA LYS A 466 1.70 18.24 15.49
C LYS A 466 2.94 18.37 16.35
N VAL A 467 3.84 19.26 15.94
CA VAL A 467 5.04 19.67 16.67
C VAL A 467 4.88 21.12 17.10
N TYR A 468 5.23 21.41 18.35
CA TYR A 468 5.25 22.76 18.92
C TYR A 468 6.68 23.29 19.05
N GLU A 469 6.86 24.62 19.10
CA GLU A 469 8.18 25.26 19.25
C GLU A 469 8.95 24.83 20.51
N ASN A 470 8.25 24.45 21.57
CA ASN A 470 8.87 23.92 22.78
C ASN A 470 9.40 22.48 22.61
N GLY A 471 9.19 21.87 21.45
CA GLY A 471 9.58 20.51 21.10
C GLY A 471 8.60 19.43 21.52
N ASP A 472 7.42 19.76 22.06
CA ASP A 472 6.37 18.77 22.28
C ASP A 472 5.87 18.22 20.94
N ILE A 473 5.70 16.91 20.85
CA ILE A 473 5.23 16.21 19.65
C ILE A 473 3.98 15.44 20.01
N TYR A 474 2.89 15.66 19.27
CA TYR A 474 1.66 14.89 19.36
C TYR A 474 1.50 14.14 18.08
N ASN A 475 1.21 12.85 18.19
CA ASN A 475 1.09 11.98 17.06
C ASN A 475 0.06 10.89 17.33
N SER A 476 -0.53 10.40 16.25
CA SER A 476 -1.44 9.28 16.28
C SER A 476 -0.97 8.22 15.30
N TYR A 477 -1.15 6.95 15.67
CA TYR A 477 -0.78 5.82 14.83
C TYR A 477 -1.75 4.66 15.00
N VAL A 478 -1.86 3.87 13.94
CA VAL A 478 -2.37 2.49 14.02
C VAL A 478 -1.19 1.56 14.21
N THR A 479 -1.26 0.71 15.22
CA THR A 479 -0.21 -0.29 15.53
C THR A 479 -0.77 -1.70 15.52
N LYS A 480 0.02 -2.67 15.06
CA LYS A 480 -0.29 -4.11 15.16
C LYS A 480 0.98 -4.89 15.45
N GLY A 481 0.86 -5.93 16.27
CA GLY A 481 1.94 -6.87 16.58
C GLY A 481 3.13 -6.22 17.27
N LYS A 482 4.34 -6.71 16.98
CA LYS A 482 5.53 -6.37 17.78
C LYS A 482 6.27 -5.16 17.21
N LEU A 483 6.30 -4.08 18.01
CA LEU A 483 7.08 -2.89 17.72
C LEU A 483 8.26 -2.81 18.69
N PHE A 484 9.48 -2.69 18.16
CA PHE A 484 10.66 -2.53 18.99
C PHE A 484 10.86 -1.05 19.28
N ASN A 485 10.85 -0.73 20.57
CA ASN A 485 11.12 0.62 21.06
C ASN A 485 10.17 1.66 20.44
N TYR A 486 8.88 1.60 20.80
CA TYR A 486 7.91 2.65 20.47
C TYR A 486 8.29 3.93 21.24
N PHE A 487 9.19 4.70 20.64
CA PHE A 487 9.67 5.98 21.16
C PHE A 487 10.13 5.89 22.63
N GLY A 488 11.04 4.96 22.94
CA GLY A 488 11.64 4.81 24.27
C GLY A 488 10.98 3.77 25.18
N GLN A 489 9.92 3.07 24.74
CA GLN A 489 9.28 1.99 25.51
C GLN A 489 9.07 0.74 24.65
N GLU A 490 9.26 -0.46 25.23
CA GLU A 490 8.80 -1.69 24.59
C GLU A 490 7.26 -1.65 24.49
N ASN A 491 6.73 -1.81 23.27
CA ASN A 491 5.28 -1.90 23.11
C ASN A 491 4.83 -3.35 23.26
N GLU A 492 3.70 -3.55 23.94
CA GLU A 492 3.17 -4.87 24.21
C GLU A 492 2.72 -5.59 22.93
N LYS A 493 2.79 -6.93 22.94
CA LYS A 493 2.24 -7.79 21.89
C LYS A 493 0.71 -7.68 21.91
N THR A 494 0.11 -6.74 21.19
CA THR A 494 -1.36 -6.65 21.12
C THR A 494 -1.89 -6.49 19.69
N ALA A 495 -3.20 -6.78 19.56
CA ALA A 495 -4.05 -6.64 18.36
C ALA A 495 -3.98 -5.22 17.75
N ASN A 496 -4.75 -4.94 16.71
CA ASN A 496 -4.84 -3.58 16.14
C ASN A 496 -5.19 -2.56 17.23
N ASN A 497 -4.26 -1.64 17.54
CA ASN A 497 -4.46 -0.56 18.50
C ASN A 497 -4.36 0.79 17.81
N ASN A 498 -5.32 1.63 18.13
CA ASN A 498 -5.26 3.06 17.84
C ASN A 498 -4.56 3.76 19.00
N ILE A 499 -3.42 4.39 18.71
CA ILE A 499 -2.61 5.09 19.70
C ILE A 499 -2.62 6.58 19.40
N ILE A 500 -2.87 7.39 20.42
CA ILE A 500 -2.60 8.83 20.41
C ILE A 500 -1.55 9.07 21.49
N SER A 501 -0.45 9.74 21.17
CA SER A 501 0.66 9.91 22.09
C SER A 501 1.23 11.33 22.10
N LYS A 502 1.85 11.66 23.24
CA LYS A 502 2.77 12.79 23.37
C LYS A 502 4.18 12.27 23.54
N LEU A 503 5.09 12.75 22.70
CA LEU A 503 6.52 12.53 22.82
C LEU A 503 7.19 13.81 23.30
N SER A 504 8.22 13.64 24.12
CA SER A 504 9.14 14.73 24.47
C SER A 504 9.94 15.18 23.25
N SER A 505 10.60 16.33 23.38
CA SER A 505 11.52 16.83 22.36
C SER A 505 12.64 15.85 22.02
N ASN A 506 12.95 14.87 22.89
CA ASN A 506 13.95 13.80 22.67
C ASN A 506 13.37 12.51 22.10
N GLY A 507 12.09 12.48 21.74
CA GLY A 507 11.44 11.31 21.16
C GLY A 507 11.13 10.22 22.19
N ASN A 508 11.14 10.54 23.49
CA ASN A 508 10.67 9.64 24.53
C ASN A 508 9.17 9.82 24.75
N LEU A 509 8.42 8.72 24.75
CA LEU A 509 6.99 8.66 25.08
C LEU A 509 6.74 9.22 26.48
N GLN A 510 5.92 10.27 26.56
CA GLN A 510 5.48 10.87 27.82
C GLN A 510 4.20 10.21 28.31
N TRP A 511 3.24 10.04 27.42
CA TRP A 511 2.00 9.33 27.67
C TRP A 511 1.39 8.83 26.35
N LYS A 512 0.46 7.86 26.46
CA LYS A 512 -0.36 7.37 25.35
C LYS A 512 -1.81 7.15 25.79
N ILE A 513 -2.73 7.37 24.87
CA ILE A 513 -4.11 6.89 24.89
C ILE A 513 -4.15 5.67 23.96
N LYS A 514 -4.78 4.58 24.40
CA LYS A 514 -4.88 3.33 23.65
C LYS A 514 -6.34 3.01 23.41
N ALA A 515 -6.73 2.72 22.18
CA ALA A 515 -8.04 2.16 21.87
C ALA A 515 -7.92 0.80 21.19
N GLU A 516 -8.59 -0.20 21.77
CA GLU A 516 -8.56 -1.63 21.42
C GLU A 516 -9.91 -2.05 20.83
N GLY A 517 -9.90 -2.94 19.83
CA GLY A 517 -11.12 -3.40 19.14
C GLY A 517 -11.77 -2.33 18.25
N VAL A 518 -11.25 -1.11 18.25
CA VAL A 518 -11.72 0.00 17.41
C VAL A 518 -11.23 -0.22 15.97
N ILE A 519 -12.17 -0.29 15.03
CA ILE A 519 -11.85 -0.49 13.61
C ILE A 519 -11.72 0.87 12.93
N ASP A 520 -10.50 1.17 12.48
CA ASP A 520 -10.26 2.22 11.49
C ASP A 520 -10.20 1.67 10.05
N ASN A 521 -9.93 0.36 9.88
CA ASN A 521 -9.79 -0.33 8.60
C ASN A 521 -10.70 -1.57 8.54
N TYR A 522 -11.85 -1.49 7.87
CA TYR A 522 -12.70 -2.68 7.69
C TYR A 522 -12.15 -3.63 6.62
N THR A 523 -11.33 -3.10 5.73
CA THR A 523 -10.53 -3.80 4.74
C THR A 523 -9.27 -2.95 4.55
N ASP A 524 -8.21 -3.44 3.94
CA ASP A 524 -7.02 -2.63 3.57
C ASP A 524 -7.30 -1.47 2.58
N TYR A 525 -8.53 -1.00 2.54
CA TYR A 525 -9.09 -0.06 1.59
C TYR A 525 -10.04 0.85 2.39
N TRP A 526 -9.70 2.14 2.43
CA TRP A 526 -10.51 3.30 2.83
C TRP A 526 -10.55 3.68 4.33
N ILE A 527 -9.56 4.45 4.79
CA ILE A 527 -9.79 5.45 5.86
C ILE A 527 -10.25 6.73 5.16
N GLU A 528 -11.52 7.06 5.28
CA GLU A 528 -12.06 8.37 4.89
C GLU A 528 -12.38 9.16 6.18
N GLY A 529 -11.92 10.42 6.29
CA GLY A 529 -12.28 11.37 7.36
C GLY A 529 -11.23 11.62 8.46
N HIS A 530 -10.98 12.89 8.81
CA HIS A 530 -10.10 13.37 9.88
C HIS A 530 -10.68 13.23 11.30
N ARG A 531 -10.54 12.05 11.89
CA ARG A 531 -11.18 11.64 13.17
C ARG A 531 -10.68 12.35 14.43
N ILE A 532 -9.59 13.11 14.37
CA ILE A 532 -8.87 13.60 15.55
C ILE A 532 -8.38 15.04 15.35
N ASP A 533 -8.51 15.88 16.37
CA ASP A 533 -7.97 17.23 16.35
C ASP A 533 -7.41 17.65 17.71
N ILE A 534 -6.52 18.65 17.72
CA ILE A 534 -5.88 19.21 18.91
C ILE A 534 -6.00 20.73 18.92
N ASN A 535 -6.48 21.30 20.04
CA ASN A 535 -6.64 22.74 20.16
C ASN A 535 -5.37 23.44 20.70
N ASN A 536 -5.42 24.77 20.81
CA ASN A 536 -4.32 25.59 21.34
C ASN A 536 -3.99 25.30 22.81
N ASN A 537 -4.94 24.78 23.59
CA ASN A 537 -4.72 24.32 24.97
C ASN A 537 -4.16 22.90 25.04
N LYS A 538 -3.84 22.29 23.89
CA LYS A 538 -3.34 20.92 23.75
C LYS A 538 -4.35 19.86 24.23
N GLU A 539 -5.64 20.22 24.31
CA GLU A 539 -6.71 19.23 24.51
C GLU A 539 -6.99 18.53 23.19
N ILE A 540 -7.21 17.22 23.24
CA ILE A 540 -7.41 16.37 22.06
C ILE A 540 -8.86 15.92 22.01
N VAL A 541 -9.46 15.93 20.84
CA VAL A 541 -10.74 15.27 20.58
C VAL A 541 -10.55 14.19 19.54
N SER A 542 -11.14 13.01 19.75
CA SER A 542 -11.07 11.90 18.82
C SER A 542 -12.37 11.11 18.75
N VAL A 543 -12.67 10.55 17.58
CA VAL A 543 -13.77 9.62 17.36
C VAL A 543 -13.24 8.21 17.23
N PHE A 544 -13.76 7.30 18.06
CA PHE A 544 -13.42 5.89 18.07
C PHE A 544 -14.63 5.06 17.62
N ASN A 545 -14.52 4.40 16.48
CA ASN A 545 -15.58 3.55 15.92
C ASN A 545 -15.42 2.09 16.35
N CYS A 546 -16.47 1.52 16.91
CA CYS A 546 -16.52 0.12 17.30
C CYS A 546 -17.36 -0.70 16.32
N TYR A 547 -16.74 -1.73 15.74
CA TYR A 547 -17.39 -2.64 14.81
C TYR A 547 -17.03 -4.07 15.17
N HIS A 548 -18.02 -4.87 15.59
CA HIS A 548 -17.84 -6.27 15.92
C HIS A 548 -19.12 -7.06 15.56
N ASP A 549 -18.94 -8.13 14.79
CA ASP A 549 -20.00 -9.08 14.41
C ASP A 549 -20.17 -10.20 15.46
N ASP A 550 -19.27 -10.24 16.45
CA ASP A 550 -19.02 -11.33 17.41
C ASP A 550 -19.28 -10.96 18.88
N PHE A 551 -19.95 -9.82 19.13
CA PHE A 551 -20.34 -9.31 20.46
C PHE A 551 -19.17 -8.87 21.38
N SER A 552 -17.94 -8.72 20.90
CA SER A 552 -16.85 -8.14 21.69
C SER A 552 -16.95 -6.62 21.82
N SER A 553 -16.56 -6.09 22.98
CA SER A 553 -16.52 -4.65 23.28
C SER A 553 -15.26 -3.99 22.74
N CYS A 554 -15.38 -2.75 22.28
CA CYS A 554 -14.24 -1.87 22.09
C CYS A 554 -13.91 -1.15 23.39
N LYS A 555 -12.64 -0.80 23.57
CA LYS A 555 -12.13 -0.20 24.81
C LYS A 555 -11.24 0.99 24.50
N ILE A 556 -11.46 2.10 25.20
CA ILE A 556 -10.59 3.29 25.17
C ILE A 556 -9.94 3.39 26.55
N VAL A 557 -8.62 3.46 26.60
CA VAL A 557 -7.81 3.59 27.82
C VAL A 557 -7.02 4.88 27.75
N ASP A 558 -7.18 5.75 28.75
CA ASP A 558 -6.48 7.02 28.84
C ASP A 558 -5.06 6.86 29.42
N SER A 559 -4.33 7.97 29.53
CA SER A 559 -2.95 7.96 30.04
C SER A 559 -2.82 7.59 31.53
N LYS A 560 -3.91 7.63 32.30
CA LYS A 560 -3.94 7.31 33.74
C LYS A 560 -4.48 5.89 34.00
N GLY A 561 -4.81 5.15 32.94
CA GLY A 561 -5.37 3.80 33.01
C GLY A 561 -6.88 3.76 33.27
N TYR A 562 -7.57 4.91 33.30
CA TYR A 562 -9.04 4.91 33.25
C TYR A 562 -9.47 4.41 31.87
N PHE A 563 -10.51 3.59 31.83
CA PHE A 563 -11.00 3.04 30.59
C PHE A 563 -12.51 3.11 30.47
N GLU A 564 -12.98 3.19 29.23
CA GLU A 564 -14.38 3.02 28.88
C GLU A 564 -14.55 1.94 27.83
N GLU A 565 -15.53 1.07 28.05
CA GLU A 565 -15.95 0.06 27.09
C GLU A 565 -17.25 0.48 26.42
N PHE A 566 -17.41 0.10 25.16
CA PHE A 566 -18.62 0.37 24.37
C PHE A 566 -18.81 -0.69 23.27
N TYR A 567 -20.06 -0.88 22.88
CA TYR A 567 -20.48 -1.88 21.91
C TYR A 567 -21.14 -1.21 20.74
N SER A 568 -20.64 -1.43 19.52
CA SER A 568 -21.17 -0.91 18.25
C SER A 568 -21.30 0.63 18.18
N GLY A 569 -21.24 1.22 16.99
CA GLY A 569 -21.33 2.67 16.83
C GLY A 569 -20.01 3.39 17.12
N ALA A 570 -20.05 4.63 17.61
CA ALA A 570 -18.87 5.46 17.83
C ALA A 570 -18.86 6.14 19.20
N LYS A 571 -17.67 6.45 19.71
CA LYS A 571 -17.48 7.34 20.87
C LYS A 571 -16.69 8.58 20.49
N ILE A 572 -17.25 9.74 20.79
CA ILE A 572 -16.57 11.03 20.70
C ILE A 572 -15.95 11.30 22.07
N SER A 573 -14.63 11.37 22.14
CA SER A 573 -13.90 11.48 23.41
C SER A 573 -12.97 12.69 23.40
N LYS A 574 -12.98 13.45 24.50
CA LYS A 574 -12.08 14.58 24.73
C LYS A 574 -11.08 14.24 25.83
N PHE A 575 -9.81 14.61 25.62
CA PHE A 575 -8.69 14.34 26.52
C PHE A 575 -7.95 15.64 26.86
N ASN A 576 -7.38 15.70 28.05
CA ASN A 576 -6.52 16.80 28.49
C ASN A 576 -5.10 16.67 27.88
N ASP A 577 -4.27 17.70 28.02
CA ASP A 577 -2.84 17.70 27.59
C ASP A 577 -1.99 16.62 28.28
N ASP A 578 -2.42 16.11 29.42
CA ASP A 578 -1.78 14.99 30.11
C ASP A 578 -2.26 13.61 29.60
N GLY A 579 -3.14 13.58 28.60
CA GLY A 579 -3.72 12.38 28.00
C GLY A 579 -4.87 11.75 28.80
N SER A 580 -5.29 12.35 29.93
CA SER A 580 -6.40 11.82 30.72
C SER A 580 -7.75 12.16 30.10
N LEU A 581 -8.72 11.24 30.20
CA LEU A 581 -10.04 11.41 29.63
C LEU A 581 -10.80 12.52 30.38
N LYS A 582 -11.33 13.49 29.64
CA LYS A 582 -12.14 14.59 30.17
C LYS A 582 -13.63 14.24 30.13
N TRP A 583 -14.09 13.75 28.98
CA TRP A 583 -15.43 13.19 28.80
C TRP A 583 -15.46 12.30 27.56
N SER A 584 -16.43 11.39 27.50
CA SER A 584 -16.69 10.57 26.33
C SER A 584 -18.17 10.33 26.15
N ASN A 585 -18.65 10.57 24.94
CA ASN A 585 -20.06 10.60 24.59
C ASN A 585 -20.36 9.64 23.45
N TYR A 586 -21.50 8.95 23.53
CA TYR A 586 -21.87 7.93 22.56
C TYR A 586 -22.53 8.56 21.33
N LEU A 587 -22.06 8.19 20.15
CA LEU A 587 -22.64 8.48 18.85
C LEU A 587 -23.11 7.16 18.22
N GLY A 588 -24.39 6.87 18.38
CA GLY A 588 -25.02 5.63 17.94
C GLY A 588 -25.57 5.70 16.52
N PHE A 589 -25.47 4.57 15.81
CA PHE A 589 -26.10 4.31 14.52
C PHE A 589 -26.31 2.80 14.38
N TRP A 590 -27.30 2.37 13.60
CA TRP A 590 -27.72 0.98 13.56
C TRP A 590 -26.80 0.12 12.68
N VAL A 591 -25.88 -0.62 13.28
CA VAL A 591 -24.93 -1.46 12.54
C VAL A 591 -25.60 -2.79 12.16
N GLY A 592 -26.10 -2.90 10.93
CA GLY A 592 -26.57 -4.16 10.36
C GLY A 592 -25.55 -4.74 9.38
N TRP A 593 -25.25 -6.04 9.48
CA TRP A 593 -24.41 -6.75 8.50
C TRP A 593 -25.24 -7.72 7.64
N PRO A 594 -24.94 -7.90 6.34
CA PRO A 594 -24.08 -7.06 5.50
C PRO A 594 -24.89 -5.90 4.88
N GLY A 595 -24.46 -4.65 5.07
CA GLY A 595 -25.02 -3.49 4.37
C GLY A 595 -26.21 -2.78 5.05
N GLY A 596 -26.33 -2.86 6.37
CA GLY A 596 -27.26 -2.04 7.15
C GLY A 596 -26.84 -0.55 7.22
N PRO A 597 -27.73 0.34 7.70
CA PRO A 597 -27.48 1.78 7.75
C PRO A 597 -26.43 2.23 8.79
N PHE A 598 -25.20 2.53 8.38
CA PHE A 598 -24.15 3.04 9.29
C PHE A 598 -23.78 4.51 9.03
N ALA A 599 -23.16 5.15 10.03
CA ALA A 599 -22.42 6.38 9.84
C ALA A 599 -20.95 6.07 9.53
N LYS A 600 -20.36 6.82 8.60
CA LYS A 600 -18.96 6.66 8.16
C LYS A 600 -18.30 8.03 8.01
N ASP A 601 -17.00 8.00 7.83
CA ASP A 601 -16.16 9.16 7.50
C ASP A 601 -16.33 10.31 8.49
N ILE A 602 -16.32 9.94 9.78
CA ILE A 602 -16.60 10.86 10.88
C ILE A 602 -15.33 11.61 11.25
N SER A 603 -15.35 12.93 11.07
CA SER A 603 -14.25 13.83 11.43
C SER A 603 -14.57 14.62 12.69
N ALA A 604 -13.54 14.96 13.46
CA ALA A 604 -13.63 15.84 14.61
C ALA A 604 -12.71 17.06 14.43
N TYR A 605 -13.21 18.24 14.79
CA TYR A 605 -12.50 19.50 14.71
C TYR A 605 -12.79 20.39 15.92
N TYR A 606 -11.84 21.23 16.32
CA TYR A 606 -12.08 22.33 17.24
C TYR A 606 -12.42 23.61 16.49
N ASP A 607 -13.44 24.31 16.98
CA ASP A 607 -13.67 25.70 16.59
C ASP A 607 -12.75 26.65 17.37
N ASN A 608 -12.74 27.95 17.03
CA ASN A 608 -11.84 28.91 17.67
C ASN A 608 -12.13 29.17 19.16
N GLU A 609 -13.29 28.74 19.65
CA GLU A 609 -13.72 28.86 21.05
C GLU A 609 -13.46 27.58 21.85
N GLY A 610 -12.98 26.51 21.21
CA GLY A 610 -12.73 25.21 21.84
C GLY A 610 -13.94 24.29 21.89
N ASN A 611 -15.05 24.66 21.23
CA ASN A 611 -16.18 23.78 20.98
C ASN A 611 -15.77 22.68 20.00
N VAL A 612 -16.44 21.53 20.08
CA VAL A 612 -16.15 20.38 19.21
C VAL A 612 -17.17 20.33 18.07
N ILE A 613 -16.68 20.18 16.84
CA ILE A 613 -17.48 19.95 15.64
C ILE A 613 -17.23 18.54 15.15
N ILE A 614 -18.30 17.74 15.08
CA ILE A 614 -18.30 16.41 14.50
C ILE A 614 -19.05 16.48 13.17
N VAL A 615 -18.41 16.01 12.10
CA VAL A 615 -19.04 15.88 10.80
C VAL A 615 -18.92 14.45 10.32
N GLY A 616 -19.85 13.98 9.51
CA GLY A 616 -19.76 12.63 8.96
C GLY A 616 -20.85 12.35 7.94
N LYS A 617 -20.82 11.15 7.37
CA LYS A 617 -21.78 10.66 6.39
C LYS A 617 -22.63 9.57 7.02
N THR A 618 -23.85 9.39 6.54
CA THR A 618 -24.74 8.34 7.03
C THR A 618 -25.69 7.86 5.95
N ASN A 619 -25.88 6.54 5.89
CA ASN A 619 -26.98 5.94 5.12
C ASN A 619 -28.19 5.62 6.02
N SER A 620 -28.06 5.88 7.33
CA SER A 620 -29.14 5.75 8.30
C SER A 620 -30.16 6.85 8.17
N THR A 621 -31.39 6.55 8.58
CA THR A 621 -32.45 7.55 8.77
C THR A 621 -32.39 8.17 10.16
N ASN A 622 -31.63 7.59 11.10
CA ASN A 622 -31.56 8.06 12.47
C ASN A 622 -30.08 8.08 12.95
N ILE A 623 -29.70 9.11 13.71
CA ILE A 623 -28.42 9.21 14.43
C ILE A 623 -28.72 9.44 15.91
N PHE A 624 -27.97 8.81 16.81
CA PHE A 624 -28.13 8.98 18.26
C PHE A 624 -26.93 9.69 18.86
N TYR A 625 -27.14 10.67 19.73
CA TYR A 625 -26.09 11.27 20.55
C TYR A 625 -26.52 11.33 22.01
N ASN A 626 -25.81 10.64 22.92
CA ASN A 626 -26.10 10.65 24.37
C ASN A 626 -27.60 10.50 24.73
N ASN A 627 -28.29 9.56 24.07
CA ASN A 627 -29.73 9.25 24.18
C ASN A 627 -30.70 10.17 23.43
N GLU A 628 -30.24 11.23 22.77
CA GLU A 628 -31.06 12.01 21.85
C GLU A 628 -31.03 11.38 20.46
N GLU A 629 -32.20 11.21 19.85
CA GLU A 629 -32.36 10.68 18.49
C GLU A 629 -32.63 11.81 17.50
N PHE A 630 -31.82 11.87 16.43
CA PHE A 630 -32.01 12.79 15.31
C PHE A 630 -32.52 12.03 14.10
N GLN A 631 -33.65 12.47 13.56
CA GLN A 631 -34.13 12.02 12.26
C GLN A 631 -33.32 12.71 11.18
N VAL A 632 -32.69 11.92 10.32
CA VAL A 632 -31.89 12.36 9.19
C VAL A 632 -32.45 11.77 7.89
N PRO A 633 -32.36 12.50 6.77
CA PRO A 633 -32.59 11.89 5.46
C PRO A 633 -31.58 10.76 5.27
N GLY A 634 -32.00 9.57 4.86
CA GLY A 634 -31.06 8.51 4.48
C GLY A 634 -30.13 9.01 3.36
N ASN A 635 -28.89 8.52 3.32
CA ASN A 635 -27.85 8.95 2.39
C ASN A 635 -27.56 10.47 2.50
N SER A 636 -27.22 10.91 3.70
CA SER A 636 -26.93 12.30 4.05
C SER A 636 -25.53 12.47 4.62
N PHE A 637 -25.09 13.72 4.72
CA PHE A 637 -24.02 14.10 5.64
C PHE A 637 -24.59 14.95 6.78
N PHE A 638 -23.91 14.94 7.92
CA PHE A 638 -24.34 15.63 9.13
C PHE A 638 -23.21 16.47 9.74
N ILE A 639 -23.63 17.41 10.57
CA ILE A 639 -22.79 18.22 11.45
C ILE A 639 -23.43 18.28 12.84
N LEU A 640 -22.61 18.04 13.86
CA LEU A 640 -22.96 18.09 15.28
C LEU A 640 -21.97 19.02 15.97
N LYS A 641 -22.46 20.13 16.51
CA LYS A 641 -21.66 21.05 17.34
C LYS A 641 -21.91 20.77 18.81
N LEU A 642 -20.82 20.63 19.57
CA LEU A 642 -20.81 20.36 21.00
C LEU A 642 -20.06 21.47 21.72
N ASP A 643 -20.49 21.83 22.92
CA ASP A 643 -19.73 22.72 23.79
C ASP A 643 -18.46 22.05 24.32
N THR A 644 -17.68 22.78 25.12
CA THR A 644 -16.42 22.28 25.70
C THR A 644 -16.58 21.08 26.63
N ASP A 645 -17.78 20.86 27.14
CA ASP A 645 -18.16 19.79 28.09
C ASP A 645 -18.87 18.64 27.39
N GLY A 646 -19.03 18.72 26.06
CA GLY A 646 -19.66 17.67 25.24
C GLY A 646 -21.18 17.76 25.18
N ASN A 647 -21.82 18.84 25.63
CA ASN A 647 -23.25 19.02 25.43
C ASN A 647 -23.55 19.54 24.02
N LYS A 648 -24.62 19.02 23.41
CA LYS A 648 -25.05 19.45 22.07
C LYS A 648 -25.44 20.93 22.06
N ILE A 649 -24.81 21.70 21.19
CA ILE A 649 -25.23 23.06 20.81
C ILE A 649 -26.24 22.97 19.66
N PHE A 650 -25.89 22.30 18.55
CA PHE A 650 -26.82 22.05 17.45
C PHE A 650 -26.47 20.77 16.70
N PHE A 651 -27.46 20.21 15.99
CA PHE A 651 -27.31 19.12 15.04
C PHE A 651 -27.99 19.50 13.73
N LYS A 652 -27.39 19.12 12.59
CA LYS A 652 -27.97 19.34 11.27
C LYS A 652 -27.54 18.25 10.29
N SER A 653 -28.40 17.94 9.33
CA SER A 653 -28.13 17.00 8.25
C SER A 653 -28.59 17.53 6.91
N PHE A 654 -27.90 17.14 5.83
CA PHE A 654 -28.24 17.52 4.46
C PHE A 654 -28.34 16.27 3.57
N PRO A 655 -29.39 16.14 2.74
CA PRO A 655 -29.73 14.91 2.00
C PRO A 655 -28.85 14.68 0.76
N TYR A 656 -27.54 14.68 0.95
CA TYR A 656 -26.57 14.59 -0.13
C TYR A 656 -25.53 13.52 0.16
N ILE A 657 -25.32 12.65 -0.83
CA ILE A 657 -24.22 11.68 -0.85
C ILE A 657 -22.96 12.44 -1.22
N ILE A 658 -21.91 12.25 -0.42
CA ILE A 658 -20.62 12.85 -0.67
C ILE A 658 -19.54 11.78 -0.80
N GLY A 659 -18.70 11.93 -1.82
CA GLY A 659 -17.65 10.96 -2.19
C GLY A 659 -16.28 11.26 -1.59
N SER A 660 -16.14 12.40 -0.91
CA SER A 660 -14.88 12.87 -0.31
C SER A 660 -14.98 13.02 1.20
N GLU A 661 -13.84 13.31 1.84
CA GLU A 661 -13.80 13.86 3.20
C GLU A 661 -14.55 15.22 3.27
N LEU A 662 -15.05 15.55 4.47
CA LEU A 662 -15.65 16.84 4.86
C LEU A 662 -14.62 17.75 5.56
N PHE A 663 -13.76 18.43 4.80
CA PHE A 663 -12.78 19.34 5.40
C PHE A 663 -13.47 20.52 6.05
N THR A 664 -13.46 20.56 7.38
CA THR A 664 -14.12 21.63 8.15
C THR A 664 -13.08 22.61 8.70
N ARG A 665 -13.27 23.90 8.45
CA ARG A 665 -12.39 24.99 8.91
C ARG A 665 -13.19 26.18 9.41
N PHE A 666 -12.54 27.05 10.17
CA PHE A 666 -13.18 28.20 10.79
C PHE A 666 -12.47 29.50 10.38
N ASP A 667 -13.24 30.55 10.09
CA ASP A 667 -12.68 31.90 9.94
C ASP A 667 -12.52 32.59 11.31
N GLN A 668 -11.97 33.80 11.33
CA GLN A 668 -11.77 34.57 12.56
C GLN A 668 -13.06 34.88 13.33
N GLN A 669 -14.21 34.90 12.67
CA GLN A 669 -15.52 35.11 13.29
C GLN A 669 -16.19 33.80 13.73
N ASN A 670 -15.45 32.69 13.68
CA ASN A 670 -15.91 31.36 14.03
C ASN A 670 -17.06 30.87 13.12
N ASN A 671 -17.15 31.40 11.88
CA ASN A 671 -18.02 30.82 10.86
C ASN A 671 -17.44 29.48 10.41
N ILE A 672 -18.33 28.52 10.15
CA ILE A 672 -17.98 27.14 9.80
C ILE A 672 -17.93 27.02 8.27
N TYR A 673 -16.81 26.54 7.76
CA TYR A 673 -16.61 26.25 6.35
C TYR A 673 -16.45 24.75 6.16
N MET A 674 -17.14 24.18 5.18
CA MET A 674 -16.98 22.78 4.79
C MET A 674 -16.68 22.69 3.30
N PHE A 675 -15.69 21.88 2.94
CA PHE A 675 -15.28 21.60 1.57
C PHE A 675 -15.46 20.11 1.28
N PHE A 676 -16.22 19.77 0.24
CA PHE A 676 -16.57 18.38 -0.07
C PHE A 676 -17.07 18.19 -1.51
N ASN A 677 -17.04 16.94 -1.97
CA ASN A 677 -17.56 16.52 -3.26
C ASN A 677 -18.93 15.86 -3.10
N VAL A 678 -19.93 16.35 -3.83
CA VAL A 678 -21.27 15.76 -3.87
C VAL A 678 -21.42 14.87 -5.10
N GLU A 679 -21.95 13.66 -4.93
CA GLU A 679 -22.10 12.65 -5.98
C GLU A 679 -23.50 12.66 -6.62
N ASN A 680 -23.55 12.35 -7.92
CA ASN A 680 -24.73 12.11 -8.76
C ASN A 680 -25.84 13.17 -8.65
N GLN A 681 -25.46 14.45 -8.59
CA GLN A 681 -26.41 15.55 -8.39
C GLN A 681 -26.91 16.17 -9.69
N ASN A 682 -28.05 15.67 -10.17
CA ASN A 682 -28.73 16.13 -11.39
C ASN A 682 -29.77 17.25 -11.16
N SER A 683 -29.80 17.87 -9.97
CA SER A 683 -30.70 18.98 -9.64
C SER A 683 -29.96 20.12 -8.94
N ASP A 684 -30.68 21.23 -8.74
CA ASP A 684 -30.28 22.28 -7.80
C ASP A 684 -30.05 21.68 -6.40
N MET A 685 -29.03 22.17 -5.70
CA MET A 685 -28.75 21.79 -4.32
C MET A 685 -29.23 22.90 -3.38
N HIS A 686 -29.92 22.52 -2.32
CA HIS A 686 -30.50 23.43 -1.34
C HIS A 686 -29.88 23.17 0.03
N PHE A 687 -29.31 24.22 0.60
CA PHE A 687 -28.75 24.24 1.95
C PHE A 687 -29.45 25.37 2.71
N ASP A 688 -30.45 25.03 3.52
CA ASP A 688 -31.43 25.98 4.05
C ASP A 688 -32.09 26.82 2.94
N SER A 689 -31.99 28.15 3.03
CA SER A 689 -32.46 29.12 2.04
C SER A 689 -31.45 29.38 0.92
N VAL A 690 -30.25 28.79 0.97
CA VAL A 690 -29.21 28.98 -0.04
C VAL A 690 -29.31 27.90 -1.11
N THR A 691 -29.40 28.31 -2.37
CA THR A 691 -29.50 27.40 -3.52
C THR A 691 -28.23 27.48 -4.36
N ILE A 692 -27.62 26.33 -4.65
CA ILE A 692 -26.62 26.17 -5.70
C ILE A 692 -27.33 25.65 -6.95
N PRO A 693 -27.40 26.43 -8.05
CA PRO A 693 -28.02 25.99 -9.28
C PRO A 693 -27.23 24.84 -9.94
N GLN A 694 -27.93 23.98 -10.67
CA GLN A 694 -27.38 22.79 -11.32
C GLN A 694 -26.18 23.10 -12.24
N ASN A 695 -26.29 24.15 -13.06
CA ASN A 695 -25.26 24.65 -14.00
C ASN A 695 -24.36 23.56 -14.62
N GLY A 696 -24.95 22.51 -15.22
CA GLY A 696 -24.24 21.47 -16.02
C GLY A 696 -24.59 20.02 -15.68
N GLN A 697 -24.13 19.07 -16.52
CA GLN A 697 -24.41 17.62 -16.44
C GLN A 697 -23.32 16.76 -15.74
N SER A 698 -22.40 17.35 -14.96
CA SER A 698 -21.40 16.52 -14.26
C SER A 698 -22.03 15.76 -13.08
N ASN A 699 -21.65 14.49 -12.93
CA ASN A 699 -22.03 13.64 -11.80
C ASN A 699 -21.34 14.04 -10.48
N TYR A 700 -20.34 14.91 -10.48
CA TYR A 700 -19.62 15.30 -9.24
C TYR A 700 -19.47 16.82 -9.12
N LYS A 701 -19.70 17.36 -7.90
CA LYS A 701 -19.63 18.81 -7.60
C LYS A 701 -18.72 19.07 -6.41
N PHE A 702 -17.66 19.87 -6.58
CA PHE A 702 -16.86 20.37 -5.45
C PHE A 702 -17.54 21.62 -4.86
N VAL A 703 -17.98 21.50 -3.60
CA VAL A 703 -18.80 22.49 -2.90
C VAL A 703 -18.03 23.06 -1.71
N MET A 704 -18.07 24.38 -1.56
CA MET A 704 -17.81 25.07 -0.31
C MET A 704 -19.14 25.50 0.30
N LEU A 705 -19.40 25.08 1.54
CA LEU A 705 -20.53 25.54 2.34
C LEU A 705 -20.02 26.41 3.49
N LYS A 706 -20.61 27.60 3.67
CA LYS A 706 -20.36 28.49 4.80
C LYS A 706 -21.61 28.58 5.67
N MET A 707 -21.43 28.30 6.95
CA MET A 707 -22.42 28.50 8.00
C MET A 707 -21.92 29.54 9.01
N ASN A 708 -22.83 30.25 9.65
CA ASN A 708 -22.47 31.02 10.84
C ASN A 708 -22.16 30.08 12.04
N SER A 709 -21.69 30.63 13.15
CA SER A 709 -21.33 29.83 14.34
C SER A 709 -22.52 29.10 14.99
N GLN A 710 -23.76 29.46 14.64
CA GLN A 710 -25.01 28.79 15.05
C GLN A 710 -25.50 27.72 14.05
N GLY A 711 -24.79 27.47 12.94
CA GLY A 711 -25.15 26.44 11.97
C GLY A 711 -26.15 26.86 10.89
N ASN A 712 -26.49 28.15 10.78
CA ASN A 712 -27.32 28.65 9.67
C ASN A 712 -26.44 28.82 8.42
N VAL A 713 -26.89 28.27 7.29
CA VAL A 713 -26.18 28.39 6.02
C VAL A 713 -26.34 29.82 5.50
N ILE A 714 -25.21 30.46 5.21
CA ILE A 714 -25.15 31.85 4.75
C ILE A 714 -24.56 32.00 3.34
N LEU A 715 -23.79 31.01 2.88
CA LEU A 715 -23.22 30.99 1.53
C LEU A 715 -22.92 29.54 1.13
N ALA A 716 -23.13 29.21 -0.13
CA ALA A 716 -22.74 27.93 -0.71
C ALA A 716 -22.24 28.19 -2.14
N LYS A 717 -21.10 27.60 -2.52
CA LYS A 717 -20.45 27.82 -3.82
C LYS A 717 -20.03 26.49 -4.42
N ASN A 718 -20.34 26.27 -5.69
CA ASN A 718 -19.83 25.16 -6.49
C ASN A 718 -18.73 25.68 -7.41
N TYR A 719 -17.63 24.93 -7.51
CA TYR A 719 -16.41 25.35 -8.22
C TYR A 719 -16.20 24.67 -9.58
N LEU A 720 -17.10 23.79 -10.04
CA LEU A 720 -16.94 23.06 -11.30
C LEU A 720 -17.92 23.50 -12.39
N SER A 721 -17.42 23.52 -13.64
CA SER A 721 -18.02 24.11 -14.84
C SER A 721 -18.77 23.12 -15.73
N ASN A 722 -19.79 23.63 -16.43
CA ASN A 722 -20.47 23.01 -17.57
C ASN A 722 -19.51 22.26 -18.53
N ASN A 723 -19.72 20.95 -18.76
CA ASN A 723 -19.18 20.10 -19.86
C ASN A 723 -17.98 19.14 -19.62
N ALA A 724 -17.63 18.73 -18.41
CA ALA A 724 -16.71 17.58 -18.21
C ALA A 724 -17.49 16.31 -17.83
N GLY A 725 -16.99 15.14 -18.22
CA GLY A 725 -17.55 13.82 -17.88
C GLY A 725 -17.43 13.48 -16.39
N ASN A 726 -17.31 12.19 -16.03
CA ASN A 726 -17.22 11.67 -14.65
C ASN A 726 -15.94 12.11 -13.86
N VAL A 727 -15.59 13.40 -13.80
CA VAL A 727 -14.29 13.86 -13.31
C VAL A 727 -14.39 14.83 -12.13
N GLU A 728 -13.53 14.60 -11.12
CA GLU A 728 -13.56 15.20 -9.78
C GLU A 728 -12.32 16.08 -9.52
N TYR A 729 -12.51 17.32 -9.05
CA TYR A 729 -11.51 17.93 -8.17
C TYR A 729 -11.70 17.32 -6.78
N VAL A 730 -10.67 16.68 -6.22
CA VAL A 730 -10.74 16.15 -4.85
C VAL A 730 -9.70 16.88 -4.01
N SER A 731 -10.15 17.59 -2.98
CA SER A 731 -9.23 18.13 -1.97
C SER A 731 -8.64 16.99 -1.16
N THR A 732 -7.34 17.07 -0.95
CA THR A 732 -6.66 16.25 0.05
C THR A 732 -6.49 17.03 1.33
N ASP A 733 -6.18 18.33 1.32
CA ASP A 733 -6.07 19.18 2.52
C ASP A 733 -6.66 20.58 2.29
N VAL A 734 -7.13 21.21 3.36
CA VAL A 734 -7.57 22.61 3.37
C VAL A 734 -7.04 23.27 4.63
N LYS A 735 -6.45 24.46 4.55
CA LYS A 735 -6.03 25.22 5.74
C LYS A 735 -6.44 26.70 5.62
N PHE A 736 -6.75 27.31 6.75
CA PHE A 736 -7.02 28.74 6.85
C PHE A 736 -5.74 29.47 7.23
N ASP A 737 -5.29 30.44 6.43
CA ASP A 737 -4.04 31.18 6.66
C ASP A 737 -4.22 32.40 7.61
N GLY A 738 -5.37 32.48 8.27
CA GLY A 738 -5.81 33.61 9.07
C GLY A 738 -6.63 34.65 8.30
N GLU A 739 -6.68 34.58 6.97
CA GLU A 739 -7.43 35.51 6.12
C GLU A 739 -8.20 34.81 4.99
N ASN A 740 -7.59 33.80 4.38
CA ASN A 740 -8.07 33.08 3.20
C ASN A 740 -7.83 31.58 3.38
N PHE A 741 -8.43 30.75 2.52
CA PHE A 741 -8.20 29.31 2.50
C PHE A 741 -7.19 28.93 1.43
N VAL A 742 -6.29 28.01 1.76
CA VAL A 742 -5.43 27.31 0.80
C VAL A 742 -5.90 25.86 0.72
N LEU A 743 -6.15 25.40 -0.49
CA LEU A 743 -6.62 24.06 -0.81
C LEU A 743 -5.52 23.34 -1.57
N TYR A 744 -5.27 22.09 -1.19
CA TYR A 744 -4.41 21.17 -1.90
C TYR A 744 -5.22 19.93 -2.27
N GLY A 745 -5.02 19.40 -3.47
CA GLY A 745 -5.81 18.28 -3.97
C GLY A 745 -5.34 17.84 -5.35
N TYR A 746 -6.16 17.06 -6.04
CA TYR A 746 -5.86 16.59 -7.39
C TYR A 746 -7.08 16.67 -8.31
N THR A 747 -6.81 16.61 -9.62
CA THR A 747 -7.82 16.49 -10.68
C THR A 747 -7.34 15.50 -11.73
N SER A 748 -8.25 14.77 -12.38
CA SER A 748 -7.93 13.86 -13.49
C SER A 748 -8.35 14.38 -14.87
N ASP A 749 -8.84 15.61 -14.97
CA ASP A 749 -9.23 16.21 -16.25
C ASP A 749 -8.97 17.72 -16.27
N ASN A 750 -9.11 18.28 -17.46
CA ASN A 750 -9.21 19.70 -17.70
C ASN A 750 -10.30 20.29 -16.79
N MET A 751 -9.99 21.43 -16.19
CA MET A 751 -10.88 22.05 -15.23
C MET A 751 -11.03 23.52 -15.59
N ASN A 752 -12.16 24.09 -15.21
CA ASN A 752 -12.30 25.53 -15.16
C ASN A 752 -12.73 25.92 -13.74
N LEU A 753 -11.78 26.45 -12.97
CA LEU A 753 -12.02 26.88 -11.60
C LEU A 753 -12.37 28.39 -11.64
N GLN A 754 -13.66 28.73 -11.60
CA GLN A 754 -14.17 30.12 -11.67
C GLN A 754 -13.56 30.99 -12.79
N ASN A 755 -13.49 30.45 -14.02
CA ASN A 755 -12.94 31.07 -15.24
C ASN A 755 -11.42 30.98 -15.43
N GLU A 756 -10.69 30.26 -14.56
CA GLU A 756 -9.30 29.92 -14.79
C GLU A 756 -9.22 28.53 -15.46
N PRO A 757 -8.94 28.44 -16.79
CA PRO A 757 -8.82 27.17 -17.47
C PRO A 757 -7.52 26.47 -17.08
N PHE A 758 -7.65 25.21 -16.70
CA PHE A 758 -6.58 24.28 -16.43
C PHE A 758 -6.64 23.15 -17.45
N ILE A 759 -5.50 22.80 -18.04
CA ILE A 759 -5.37 21.67 -18.97
C ILE A 759 -4.57 20.57 -18.27
N ASN A 760 -5.17 19.38 -18.11
CA ASN A 760 -4.47 18.20 -17.65
C ASN A 760 -3.51 17.73 -18.77
N PRO A 761 -2.19 17.67 -18.53
CA PRO A 761 -1.23 17.27 -19.57
C PRO A 761 -1.28 15.78 -19.90
N TYR A 762 -2.04 14.97 -19.15
CA TYR A 762 -2.18 13.53 -19.40
C TYR A 762 -3.48 13.24 -20.17
N PRO A 763 -3.42 12.78 -21.43
CA PRO A 763 -4.61 12.55 -22.25
C PRO A 763 -5.42 11.30 -21.80
N ASP A 764 -6.74 11.46 -21.69
CA ASP A 764 -7.81 10.44 -21.71
C ASP A 764 -7.47 9.05 -21.12
N THR A 765 -7.14 9.00 -19.83
CA THR A 765 -7.10 7.74 -19.08
C THR A 765 -7.68 7.96 -17.68
N LEU A 766 -8.63 7.10 -17.28
CA LEU A 766 -9.38 7.13 -16.01
C LEU A 766 -8.52 7.15 -14.72
N TYR A 767 -7.19 7.09 -14.84
CA TYR A 767 -6.27 6.80 -13.73
C TYR A 767 -5.11 7.80 -13.60
N ASN A 768 -5.04 8.84 -14.44
CA ASN A 768 -3.94 9.81 -14.41
C ASN A 768 -4.41 11.17 -13.87
N SER A 769 -4.04 11.48 -12.63
CA SER A 769 -4.32 12.75 -11.96
C SER A 769 -3.10 13.68 -11.90
N THR A 770 -3.36 14.95 -11.60
CA THR A 770 -2.38 16.00 -11.38
C THR A 770 -2.72 16.79 -10.12
N SER A 771 -1.73 17.05 -9.26
CA SER A 771 -1.97 17.83 -8.03
C SER A 771 -2.16 19.30 -8.35
N LEU A 772 -2.99 19.99 -7.56
CA LEU A 772 -3.34 21.39 -7.70
C LEU A 772 -3.30 22.07 -6.33
N ILE A 773 -2.69 23.26 -6.27
CA ILE A 773 -2.81 24.16 -5.13
C ILE A 773 -3.59 25.41 -5.51
N SER A 774 -4.57 25.77 -4.69
CA SER A 774 -5.43 26.93 -4.93
C SER A 774 -5.57 27.77 -3.67
N LYS A 775 -5.72 29.08 -3.83
CA LYS A 775 -6.08 30.00 -2.75
C LYS A 775 -7.38 30.69 -3.06
N ILE A 776 -8.28 30.69 -2.08
CA ILE A 776 -9.62 31.25 -2.21
C ILE A 776 -9.95 32.18 -1.03
N THR A 777 -10.79 33.18 -1.28
CA THR A 777 -11.28 34.09 -0.24
C THR A 777 -12.29 33.40 0.67
N ILE A 778 -12.62 34.05 1.79
CA ILE A 778 -13.73 33.65 2.66
C ILE A 778 -15.11 33.72 2.00
N LEU A 779 -15.23 34.36 0.83
CA LEU A 779 -16.42 34.36 -0.03
C LEU A 779 -16.34 33.27 -1.11
N GLY A 780 -15.22 32.54 -1.16
CA GLY A 780 -14.96 31.48 -2.11
C GLY A 780 -14.43 31.97 -3.45
N ASP A 781 -14.00 33.22 -3.59
CA ASP A 781 -13.40 33.70 -4.85
C ASP A 781 -11.97 33.24 -4.99
N ILE A 782 -11.60 32.70 -6.15
CA ILE A 782 -10.23 32.23 -6.40
C ILE A 782 -9.31 33.42 -6.57
N LEU A 783 -8.27 33.46 -5.73
CA LEU A 783 -7.18 34.43 -5.82
C LEU A 783 -6.11 33.93 -6.79
N TRP A 784 -5.78 32.64 -6.72
CA TRP A 784 -4.87 31.97 -7.66
C TRP A 784 -5.03 30.45 -7.57
N SER A 785 -4.63 29.75 -8.64
CA SER A 785 -4.62 28.29 -8.71
C SER A 785 -3.49 27.82 -9.63
N TYR A 786 -2.65 26.90 -9.15
CA TYR A 786 -1.45 26.45 -9.89
C TYR A 786 -1.27 24.93 -9.82
N PRO A 787 -1.06 24.26 -10.96
CA PRO A 787 -0.86 22.82 -11.03
C PRO A 787 0.59 22.39 -10.84
N PHE A 788 0.76 21.12 -10.47
CA PHE A 788 2.03 20.41 -10.33
C PHE A 788 2.15 19.34 -11.42
N PHE A 789 3.08 19.49 -12.36
CA PHE A 789 3.20 18.54 -13.48
C PHE A 789 4.38 17.59 -13.31
N SER A 790 4.10 16.30 -13.20
CA SER A 790 5.12 15.27 -12.97
C SER A 790 5.53 14.57 -14.28
N SER A 791 6.81 14.27 -14.51
CA SER A 791 7.28 13.64 -15.76
C SER A 791 6.98 12.14 -15.82
N GLY A 792 6.97 11.46 -14.68
CA GLY A 792 6.16 10.26 -14.50
C GLY A 792 4.76 10.68 -14.04
N TYR A 793 3.70 9.98 -14.47
CA TYR A 793 2.35 10.23 -13.96
C TYR A 793 2.38 10.41 -12.43
N SER A 794 1.70 11.43 -11.91
CA SER A 794 1.63 11.59 -10.46
C SER A 794 0.83 10.40 -9.91
N ASN A 795 1.55 9.40 -9.39
CA ASN A 795 0.96 8.39 -8.55
C ASN A 795 0.73 9.05 -7.18
N SER A 796 -0.30 9.87 -7.04
CA SER A 796 -1.12 9.81 -5.82
C SER A 796 -1.95 8.51 -5.82
N LEU A 797 -1.27 7.42 -6.21
CA LEU A 797 -1.55 5.99 -6.28
C LEU A 797 -2.82 5.56 -7.04
N PRO A 798 -2.68 5.03 -8.28
CA PRO A 798 -3.75 4.31 -8.99
C PRO A 798 -4.05 2.94 -8.38
N ASP A 799 -3.16 2.42 -7.52
CA ASP A 799 -3.49 1.24 -6.74
C ASP A 799 -4.35 1.70 -5.56
N SER A 800 -5.63 1.31 -5.61
CA SER A 800 -6.63 1.50 -4.56
C SER A 800 -6.16 1.17 -3.13
N SER A 801 -5.07 0.43 -2.97
CA SER A 801 -4.49 0.01 -1.68
C SER A 801 -3.78 1.12 -0.89
N ILE A 802 -3.41 2.25 -1.52
CA ILE A 802 -2.65 3.34 -0.85
C ILE A 802 -3.36 4.71 -0.96
N LYS A 803 -4.61 4.75 -1.44
CA LYS A 803 -5.46 5.94 -1.36
C LYS A 803 -5.93 6.19 0.08
N ASN A 804 -5.09 6.80 0.90
CA ASN A 804 -5.57 7.51 2.08
C ASN A 804 -5.85 8.96 1.68
N TYR A 805 -7.13 9.32 1.62
CA TYR A 805 -7.62 10.67 1.29
C TYR A 805 -7.35 11.71 2.39
N ASN A 806 -6.71 11.30 3.49
CA ASN A 806 -6.55 12.10 4.69
C ASN A 806 -5.20 12.82 4.75
N SER A 807 -5.26 14.12 5.01
CA SER A 807 -4.16 15.06 4.94
C SER A 807 -3.68 15.62 6.26
N ASN A 808 -2.36 15.69 6.36
CA ASN A 808 -1.71 16.85 6.94
C ASN A 808 -0.54 17.19 6.02
N ASN A 809 -0.87 17.53 4.76
CA ASN A 809 0.11 17.62 3.67
C ASN A 809 0.53 19.05 3.42
N ILE A 810 -0.28 20.03 3.87
CA ILE A 810 0.07 21.43 3.82
C ILE A 810 0.05 22.06 5.21
N ASP A 811 0.98 22.96 5.47
CA ASP A 811 0.99 23.77 6.70
C ASP A 811 1.68 25.12 6.43
N PHE A 812 1.58 26.05 7.38
CA PHE A 812 2.13 27.40 7.24
C PHE A 812 3.13 27.75 8.33
N ASP A 813 4.07 28.63 8.00
CA ASP A 813 4.82 29.37 9.03
C ASP A 813 4.15 30.70 9.38
N GLU A 814 4.68 31.40 10.38
CA GLU A 814 4.20 32.70 10.85
C GLU A 814 4.14 33.80 9.77
N TYR A 815 4.84 33.62 8.64
CA TYR A 815 4.82 34.55 7.50
C TYR A 815 3.84 34.13 6.40
N LYS A 816 2.99 33.12 6.67
CA LYS A 816 2.08 32.50 5.70
C LYS A 816 2.80 31.89 4.49
N ASN A 817 4.08 31.50 4.63
CA ASN A 817 4.70 30.65 3.63
C ASN A 817 4.05 29.28 3.69
N ILE A 818 3.85 28.66 2.54
CA ILE A 818 3.12 27.40 2.39
C ILE A 818 4.14 26.28 2.25
N TYR A 819 4.06 25.30 3.13
CA TYR A 819 4.85 24.08 3.03
C TYR A 819 3.95 22.97 2.52
N ILE A 820 4.46 22.17 1.59
CA ILE A 820 3.74 21.05 0.98
C ILE A 820 4.63 19.82 1.05
N ILE A 821 4.10 18.71 1.55
CA ILE A 821 4.71 17.39 1.47
C ILE A 821 3.81 16.50 0.62
N ASP A 822 4.36 15.86 -0.41
CA ASP A 822 3.64 14.84 -1.19
C ASP A 822 4.62 13.90 -1.88
N ILE A 823 4.11 12.82 -2.45
CA ILE A 823 4.84 11.82 -3.20
C ILE A 823 4.63 12.06 -4.69
N TRP A 824 5.71 12.33 -5.43
CA TRP A 824 5.68 12.52 -6.89
C TRP A 824 6.57 11.51 -7.61
N ARG A 825 6.20 11.20 -8.85
CA ARG A 825 6.95 10.28 -9.71
C ARG A 825 7.80 11.03 -10.75
N GLY A 826 9.12 10.91 -10.67
CA GLY A 826 10.04 11.58 -11.59
C GLY A 826 10.20 13.08 -11.32
N SER A 827 10.47 13.85 -12.38
CA SER A 827 10.71 15.30 -12.34
C SER A 827 9.39 16.03 -12.10
N LEU A 828 9.40 17.13 -11.37
CA LEU A 828 8.21 17.93 -11.07
C LEU A 828 8.36 19.35 -11.65
N ASN A 829 7.39 19.81 -12.43
CA ASN A 829 7.34 21.15 -12.96
C ASN A 829 6.28 21.97 -12.22
N TYR A 830 6.68 23.14 -11.73
CA TYR A 830 5.80 24.06 -11.01
C TYR A 830 6.12 25.52 -11.37
N ARG A 831 5.14 26.24 -11.95
CA ARG A 831 5.24 27.66 -12.35
C ARG A 831 6.57 28.00 -13.06
N SER A 832 6.90 27.23 -14.10
CA SER A 832 8.14 27.33 -14.90
C SER A 832 9.44 26.90 -14.21
N ASN A 833 9.38 26.37 -12.99
CA ASN A 833 10.53 25.76 -12.32
C ASN A 833 10.50 24.25 -12.53
N GLU A 834 11.61 23.69 -13.01
CA GLU A 834 11.81 22.25 -13.05
C GLU A 834 12.53 21.79 -11.78
N ILE A 835 11.92 20.83 -11.09
CA ILE A 835 12.46 20.12 -9.95
C ILE A 835 12.89 18.74 -10.47
N PRO A 836 14.20 18.44 -10.55
CA PRO A 836 14.70 17.22 -11.17
C PRO A 836 14.22 15.96 -10.44
N ALA A 837 14.20 14.84 -11.18
CA ALA A 837 13.97 13.52 -10.62
C ALA A 837 15.24 13.03 -9.89
N VAL A 838 15.06 12.36 -8.73
CA VAL A 838 16.14 11.64 -8.06
C VAL A 838 16.09 10.14 -8.39
N SER A 839 14.89 9.55 -8.49
CA SER A 839 14.57 8.32 -9.25
C SER A 839 13.03 8.19 -9.43
N ASN A 840 12.46 6.98 -9.48
CA ASN A 840 11.04 6.73 -9.79
C ASN A 840 10.04 7.45 -8.87
N LEU A 841 9.88 7.08 -7.59
CA LEU A 841 8.85 7.64 -6.70
C LEU A 841 9.50 8.25 -5.44
N TYR A 842 9.20 9.49 -5.08
CA TYR A 842 9.83 10.18 -3.93
C TYR A 842 8.86 11.12 -3.23
N THR A 843 8.97 11.13 -1.91
CA THR A 843 8.49 12.20 -1.03
C THR A 843 9.31 13.46 -1.26
N LYS A 844 8.66 14.58 -1.60
CA LYS A 844 9.31 15.89 -1.74
C LYS A 844 8.65 16.92 -0.83
N LEU A 845 9.45 17.72 -0.15
CA LEU A 845 9.02 18.90 0.58
C LEU A 845 9.19 20.13 -0.31
N LEU A 846 8.17 20.97 -0.42
CA LEU A 846 8.21 22.25 -1.14
C LEU A 846 7.89 23.37 -0.15
N LYS A 847 8.59 24.51 -0.28
CA LYS A 847 8.20 25.78 0.35
C LYS A 847 7.83 26.79 -0.72
N LEU A 848 6.64 27.35 -0.60
CA LEU A 848 6.13 28.46 -1.40
C LEU A 848 5.96 29.71 -0.52
N ASP A 849 6.05 30.90 -1.09
CA ASP A 849 5.52 32.09 -0.40
C ASP A 849 3.99 32.16 -0.45
N SER A 850 3.42 33.17 0.22
CA SER A 850 1.98 33.43 0.25
C SER A 850 1.34 33.68 -1.12
N ASN A 851 2.15 33.97 -2.15
CA ASN A 851 1.76 34.17 -3.54
C ASN A 851 2.08 32.94 -4.42
N ALA A 852 2.33 31.80 -3.78
CA ALA A 852 2.62 30.52 -4.40
C ALA A 852 3.90 30.53 -5.28
N ASN A 853 4.88 31.40 -5.01
CA ASN A 853 6.17 31.31 -5.70
C ASN A 853 7.05 30.30 -4.96
N LEU A 854 7.62 29.34 -5.69
CA LEU A 854 8.54 28.36 -5.14
C LEU A 854 9.80 29.05 -4.58
N LYS A 855 10.10 28.80 -3.30
CA LYS A 855 11.31 29.31 -2.63
C LYS A 855 12.41 28.26 -2.61
N TYR A 856 12.07 27.04 -2.23
CA TYR A 856 12.97 25.89 -2.28
C TYR A 856 12.16 24.59 -2.27
N TYR A 857 12.84 23.49 -2.55
CA TYR A 857 12.34 22.14 -2.40
C TYR A 857 13.39 21.25 -1.75
N LYS A 858 13.01 20.09 -1.24
CA LYS A 858 13.92 19.04 -0.75
C LYS A 858 13.32 17.66 -1.03
N SER A 859 14.04 16.82 -1.75
CA SER A 859 13.68 15.40 -1.91
C SER A 859 14.10 14.62 -0.67
N ILE A 860 13.21 13.80 -0.10
CA ILE A 860 13.44 13.14 1.19
C ILE A 860 13.76 11.66 0.99
N ASP A 861 12.77 10.85 0.64
CA ASP A 861 12.94 9.41 0.41
C ASP A 861 11.75 8.77 -0.32
N TYR A 862 11.83 7.46 -0.56
CA TYR A 862 10.75 6.57 -1.01
C TYR A 862 9.89 6.12 0.18
N SER A 863 8.61 6.48 0.16
CA SER A 863 7.62 6.11 1.17
C SER A 863 6.50 5.26 0.55
N GLU A 864 6.01 4.24 1.26
CA GLU A 864 4.78 3.51 0.87
C GLU A 864 3.52 4.10 1.51
N SER A 865 3.63 5.08 2.42
CA SER A 865 2.46 5.75 3.00
C SER A 865 2.56 7.27 2.90
N ASN A 866 1.41 7.94 3.00
CA ASN A 866 1.38 9.40 2.92
C ASN A 866 2.19 10.01 4.08
N PRO A 867 3.12 10.92 3.78
CA PRO A 867 3.87 11.64 4.80
C PRO A 867 2.99 12.70 5.46
N TYR A 868 3.15 12.90 6.76
CA TYR A 868 2.48 13.95 7.52
C TYR A 868 3.46 15.08 7.83
N LEU A 869 3.03 16.32 7.64
CA LEU A 869 3.80 17.53 7.85
C LEU A 869 3.34 18.28 9.10
N SER A 870 4.29 18.81 9.86
CA SER A 870 4.02 19.83 10.86
C SER A 870 5.06 20.94 10.73
N VAL A 871 4.61 22.17 10.48
CA VAL A 871 5.44 23.37 10.57
C VAL A 871 5.35 23.89 12.00
N TYR A 872 6.51 24.06 12.65
CA TYR A 872 6.59 24.51 14.04
C TYR A 872 7.47 25.75 14.19
N GLY A 873 7.72 26.46 13.09
CA GLY A 873 8.46 27.71 13.06
C GLY A 873 8.88 28.06 11.63
N LYS A 874 9.42 29.27 11.45
CA LYS A 874 9.97 29.68 10.16
C LYS A 874 11.12 28.76 9.76
N ASP A 875 11.00 28.12 8.60
CA ASP A 875 12.01 27.19 8.09
C ASP A 875 12.31 26.05 9.09
N LYS A 876 11.30 25.64 9.87
CA LYS A 876 11.37 24.53 10.83
C LYS A 876 10.18 23.60 10.60
N VAL A 877 10.45 22.42 10.08
CA VAL A 877 9.41 21.45 9.75
C VAL A 877 9.75 20.07 10.30
N ALA A 878 8.73 19.34 10.69
CA ALA A 878 8.81 17.94 11.06
C ALA A 878 7.97 17.12 10.09
N ILE A 879 8.42 15.90 9.78
CA ILE A 879 7.79 15.01 8.82
C ILE A 879 7.70 13.62 9.44
N ALA A 880 6.49 13.06 9.56
CA ALA A 880 6.28 11.68 9.95
C ALA A 880 5.99 10.83 8.71
N SER A 881 6.78 9.78 8.47
CA SER A 881 6.69 8.93 7.28
C SER A 881 7.32 7.56 7.54
N ASN A 882 7.28 6.67 6.55
CA ASN A 882 8.00 5.40 6.55
C ASN A 882 9.00 5.31 5.39
N SER A 883 10.00 4.44 5.53
CA SER A 883 10.95 4.10 4.48
C SER A 883 11.28 2.60 4.47
N PHE A 884 11.61 2.12 3.28
CA PHE A 884 12.22 0.81 3.02
C PHE A 884 13.72 0.86 2.84
N LYS A 885 14.27 2.06 2.74
CA LYS A 885 15.70 2.25 2.64
C LYS A 885 16.30 2.27 4.03
N ASN A 886 17.59 1.98 4.07
CA ASN A 886 18.37 1.96 5.30
C ASN A 886 18.99 3.33 5.57
N SER A 887 18.51 4.36 4.87
CA SER A 887 18.86 5.74 5.11
C SER A 887 17.76 6.67 4.62
N VAL A 888 17.50 7.73 5.38
CA VAL A 888 16.67 8.87 4.97
C VAL A 888 17.57 10.08 4.94
N LEU A 889 17.70 10.72 3.78
CA LEU A 889 18.68 11.79 3.56
C LEU A 889 20.10 11.35 3.96
N ASP A 890 20.71 12.04 4.92
CA ASP A 890 22.05 11.83 5.46
C ASP A 890 22.08 10.92 6.71
N HIS A 891 20.93 10.44 7.17
CA HIS A 891 20.83 9.56 8.33
C HIS A 891 20.73 8.09 7.91
N THR A 892 21.59 7.24 8.49
CA THR A 892 21.43 5.78 8.41
C THR A 892 20.34 5.34 9.40
N LEU A 893 19.44 4.48 8.94
CA LEU A 893 18.39 3.87 9.74
C LEU A 893 18.86 2.51 10.26
N ASP A 894 18.52 2.18 11.50
CA ASP A 894 18.75 0.88 12.10
C ASP A 894 17.74 -0.14 11.53
N ASP A 895 17.93 -0.55 10.28
CA ASP A 895 17.00 -1.44 9.59
C ASP A 895 17.02 -2.86 10.17
N LEU A 896 15.85 -3.33 10.61
CA LEU A 896 15.65 -4.68 11.15
C LEU A 896 14.85 -5.57 10.17
N GLY A 897 14.68 -5.12 8.93
CA GLY A 897 14.02 -5.87 7.86
C GLY A 897 12.61 -5.39 7.56
N GLY A 898 11.85 -4.82 8.51
CA GLY A 898 10.47 -4.34 8.27
C GLY A 898 10.38 -2.91 7.77
N PHE A 899 9.22 -2.27 7.98
CA PHE A 899 9.07 -0.83 7.74
C PHE A 899 9.85 -0.02 8.77
N ASN A 900 10.66 0.93 8.30
CA ASN A 900 11.32 1.92 9.13
C ASN A 900 10.42 3.16 9.22
N ASN A 901 9.67 3.28 10.32
CA ASN A 901 8.86 4.47 10.56
C ASN A 901 9.72 5.53 11.23
N TYR A 902 9.59 6.78 10.79
CA TYR A 902 10.42 7.85 11.31
C TYR A 902 9.66 9.17 11.49
N ILE A 903 10.21 10.01 12.36
CA ILE A 903 9.90 11.44 12.45
C ILE A 903 11.19 12.20 12.16
N LEU A 904 11.21 12.92 11.04
CA LEU A 904 12.35 13.68 10.52
C LEU A 904 12.15 15.17 10.80
N PHE A 905 13.15 15.83 11.39
CA PHE A 905 13.16 17.27 11.61
C PHE A 905 14.13 17.95 10.66
N LEU A 906 13.63 18.94 9.93
CA LEU A 906 14.36 19.72 8.96
C LEU A 906 14.31 21.19 9.37
N GLU A 907 15.47 21.80 9.55
CA GLU A 907 15.59 23.20 9.93
C GLU A 907 16.64 23.90 9.07
N LYS A 908 16.41 25.18 8.77
CA LYS A 908 17.44 25.99 8.13
C LYS A 908 18.56 26.25 9.13
N GLU A 909 19.80 26.02 8.71
CA GLU A 909 20.95 26.50 9.46
C GLU A 909 20.88 28.01 9.57
N GLU A 910 20.50 28.49 10.76
CA GLU A 910 20.85 29.83 11.16
C GLU A 910 22.37 29.84 11.34
N LEU A 911 23.09 30.47 10.42
CA LEU A 911 24.46 30.92 10.72
C LEU A 911 24.37 31.60 12.08
N ALA A 912 25.00 31.02 13.09
CA ALA A 912 24.98 31.54 14.45
C ALA A 912 25.77 32.86 14.51
N THR A 913 25.19 33.91 13.94
CA THR A 913 25.42 35.28 14.35
C THR A 913 24.20 35.63 15.16
N GLN A 914 24.20 35.28 16.45
CA GLN A 914 23.50 36.15 17.39
C GLN A 914 24.13 37.52 17.21
N ASP A 915 23.51 38.38 16.40
CA ASP A 915 23.74 39.81 16.43
C ASP A 915 23.22 40.29 17.78
N ILE A 916 24.01 40.04 18.83
CA ILE A 916 23.83 40.64 20.13
C ILE A 916 23.89 42.15 19.88
N PRO A 917 22.84 42.91 20.23
CA PRO A 917 22.84 44.35 20.02
C PRO A 917 24.14 44.95 20.61
N LYS A 918 24.89 45.70 19.79
CA LYS A 918 26.17 46.38 20.18
C LYS A 918 26.07 47.20 21.47
N SER A 919 24.87 47.47 21.98
CA SER A 919 24.59 48.14 23.25
C SER A 919 24.76 47.27 24.51
N THR A 920 24.88 45.94 24.38
CA THR A 920 25.01 44.99 25.50
C THR A 920 26.38 44.30 25.58
N PHE A 921 27.10 44.24 24.46
CA PHE A 921 28.41 43.57 24.37
C PHE A 921 29.28 44.21 23.28
N ASN A 922 30.56 44.47 23.55
CA ASN A 922 31.51 44.99 22.56
C ASN A 922 32.98 44.62 22.89
N VAL A 923 33.79 44.36 21.85
CA VAL A 923 35.24 44.12 21.96
C VAL A 923 35.99 45.20 21.18
N TYR A 924 36.80 46.01 21.87
CA TYR A 924 37.46 47.17 21.26
C TYR A 924 38.84 47.51 21.90
N PRO A 925 39.76 48.14 21.15
CA PRO A 925 39.66 48.43 19.73
C PRO A 925 39.74 47.16 18.88
N ASN A 926 39.04 47.14 17.76
CA ASN A 926 39.14 46.10 16.74
C ASN A 926 39.15 46.79 15.38
N PRO A 927 40.27 46.79 14.64
CA PRO A 927 41.52 46.07 14.89
C PRO A 927 42.35 46.60 16.08
N THR A 928 43.25 45.78 16.63
CA THR A 928 44.17 46.13 17.74
C THR A 928 45.62 45.69 17.47
N SER A 929 46.60 46.32 18.12
CA SER A 929 48.01 45.90 18.12
C SER A 929 48.51 45.37 19.46
N ASP A 930 47.80 45.63 20.55
CA ASP A 930 48.38 45.50 21.89
C ASP A 930 47.36 44.99 22.91
N PHE A 931 46.25 45.69 23.12
CA PHE A 931 45.22 45.27 24.08
C PHE A 931 43.82 45.28 23.47
N ILE A 932 42.95 44.40 23.93
CA ILE A 932 41.49 44.45 23.69
C ILE A 932 40.76 44.60 25.02
N ASN A 933 39.70 45.42 25.02
CA ASN A 933 38.81 45.60 26.15
C ASN A 933 37.44 44.99 25.81
N ILE A 934 36.81 44.40 26.82
CA ILE A 934 35.47 43.82 26.73
C ILE A 934 34.52 44.71 27.52
N TYR A 935 33.52 45.26 26.84
CA TYR A 935 32.35 45.86 27.48
C TYR A 935 31.22 44.84 27.51
N THR A 936 30.70 44.56 28.70
CA THR A 936 29.49 43.77 28.95
C THR A 936 28.86 44.21 30.27
N LYS A 937 27.53 44.07 30.39
CA LYS A 937 26.81 44.28 31.66
C LYS A 937 26.79 43.03 32.56
N ASP A 938 27.07 41.86 31.99
CA ASP A 938 27.02 40.58 32.68
C ASP A 938 28.39 40.21 33.27
N LYS A 939 28.40 39.40 34.33
CA LYS A 939 29.65 39.04 35.02
C LYS A 939 30.43 38.03 34.17
N ILE A 940 31.70 38.34 33.87
CA ILE A 940 32.57 37.43 33.11
C ILE A 940 33.10 36.34 34.04
N ASN A 941 32.84 35.08 33.68
CA ASN A 941 33.36 33.89 34.37
C ASN A 941 34.66 33.38 33.74
N ASN A 942 34.76 33.40 32.40
CA ASN A 942 35.94 32.92 31.70
C ASN A 942 36.07 33.56 30.30
N ILE A 943 37.29 33.59 29.76
CA ILE A 943 37.58 34.08 28.41
C ILE A 943 38.56 33.14 27.73
N GLU A 944 38.32 32.88 26.46
CA GLU A 944 39.14 32.01 25.62
C GLU A 944 39.39 32.68 24.27
N ILE A 945 40.61 32.57 23.76
CA ILE A 945 40.96 33.05 22.42
C ILE A 945 41.34 31.85 21.55
N TYR A 946 40.89 31.87 20.30
CA TYR A 946 41.14 30.86 19.29
C TYR A 946 41.76 31.51 18.06
N ASP A 947 42.75 30.85 17.45
CA ASP A 947 43.22 31.22 16.12
C ASP A 947 42.23 30.79 15.01
N SER A 948 42.50 31.18 13.76
CA SER A 948 41.63 30.87 12.62
C SER A 948 41.51 29.37 12.29
N THR A 949 42.33 28.51 12.91
CA THR A 949 42.25 27.05 12.78
C THR A 949 41.47 26.38 13.91
N GLY A 950 40.94 27.16 14.86
CA GLY A 950 40.19 26.65 16.01
C GLY A 950 41.08 26.21 17.18
N ARG A 951 42.40 26.45 17.13
CA ARG A 951 43.30 26.14 18.25
C ARG A 951 43.20 27.20 19.33
N LYS A 952 42.95 26.76 20.57
CA LYS A 952 42.90 27.61 21.77
C LYS A 952 44.29 28.15 22.12
N LEU A 953 44.35 29.45 22.39
CA LEU A 953 45.56 30.19 22.75
C LEU A 953 45.49 30.61 24.23
N THR A 954 46.62 30.53 24.91
CA THR A 954 46.74 30.97 26.30
C THR A 954 46.91 32.49 26.33
N THR A 955 45.97 33.21 26.94
CA THR A 955 46.09 34.65 27.17
C THR A 955 45.79 34.99 28.61
N GLU A 956 46.55 35.94 29.16
CA GLU A 956 46.37 36.44 30.52
C GLU A 956 45.25 37.48 30.53
N PHE A 957 44.27 37.28 31.42
CA PHE A 957 43.15 38.19 31.61
C PHE A 957 43.34 38.98 32.89
N ASN A 958 43.28 40.30 32.80
CA ASN A 958 43.45 41.18 33.94
C ASN A 958 42.08 41.54 34.54
N SER A 959 42.03 41.87 35.83
CA SER A 959 40.80 42.19 36.59
C SER A 959 39.97 43.38 36.07
N ASN A 960 40.40 44.04 34.99
CA ASN A 960 39.77 45.22 34.39
C ASN A 960 39.12 44.93 33.01
N ASN A 961 38.71 43.69 32.75
CA ASN A 961 38.10 43.29 31.47
C ASN A 961 38.96 43.58 30.22
N GLN A 962 40.29 43.54 30.39
CA GLN A 962 41.28 43.80 29.35
C GLN A 962 42.17 42.57 29.14
N ILE A 963 42.51 42.29 27.88
CA ILE A 963 43.34 41.16 27.47
C ILE A 963 44.55 41.67 26.71
N ASP A 964 45.72 41.18 27.08
CA ASP A 964 46.98 41.41 26.37
C ASP A 964 47.08 40.47 25.17
N VAL A 965 47.11 41.04 23.97
CA VAL A 965 47.23 40.31 22.71
C VAL A 965 48.56 40.58 22.00
N ARG A 966 49.53 41.23 22.67
CA ARG A 966 50.85 41.54 22.08
C ARG A 966 51.64 40.31 21.67
N LYS A 967 51.43 39.19 22.39
CA LYS A 967 52.05 37.88 22.11
C LYS A 967 51.43 37.17 20.90
N LEU A 968 50.29 37.64 20.39
CA LEU A 968 49.63 37.06 19.22
C LEU A 968 50.27 37.57 17.92
N ILE A 969 50.46 36.65 16.96
CA ILE A 969 50.89 36.97 15.60
C ILE A 969 49.79 37.76 14.87
N LYS A 970 50.16 38.53 13.85
CA LYS A 970 49.18 39.28 13.03
C LYS A 970 48.20 38.32 12.37
N GLY A 971 46.90 38.58 12.48
CA GLY A 971 45.89 37.64 11.98
C GLY A 971 44.48 37.87 12.52
N ILE A 972 43.59 36.97 12.14
CA ILE A 972 42.19 36.92 12.59
C ILE A 972 42.10 35.95 13.76
N TYR A 973 41.43 36.40 14.82
CA TYR A 973 41.19 35.60 16.02
C TYR A 973 39.72 35.64 16.41
N TYR A 974 39.28 34.61 17.12
CA TYR A 974 37.97 34.53 17.73
C TYR A 974 38.12 34.52 19.24
N ILE A 975 37.37 35.38 19.91
CA ILE A 975 37.31 35.44 21.36
C ILE A 975 35.96 34.92 21.83
N ARG A 976 35.97 33.94 22.73
CA ARG A 976 34.80 33.39 23.41
C ARG A 976 34.80 33.87 24.85
N ILE A 977 33.70 34.44 25.30
CA ILE A 977 33.53 35.05 26.62
C ILE A 977 32.35 34.37 27.28
N ILE A 978 32.60 33.71 28.39
CA ILE A 978 31.63 32.94 29.17
C ILE A 978 31.18 33.84 30.32
N THR A 979 29.91 34.20 30.33
CA THR A 979 29.30 34.99 31.43
C THR A 979 28.51 34.08 32.36
N ASP A 980 27.84 34.66 33.35
CA ASP A 980 26.88 33.98 34.21
C ASP A 980 25.55 33.62 33.52
N LYS A 981 25.26 34.22 32.35
CA LYS A 981 23.99 33.98 31.62
C LYS A 981 24.16 33.30 30.27
N ASN A 982 25.26 33.54 29.55
CA ASN A 982 25.43 33.13 28.17
C ASN A 982 26.92 33.01 27.75
N ASN A 983 27.14 32.41 26.58
CA ASN A 983 28.45 32.33 25.92
C ASN A 983 28.45 33.24 24.70
N LEU A 984 29.32 34.25 24.68
CA LEU A 984 29.42 35.24 23.61
C LEU A 984 30.69 35.02 22.79
N THR A 985 30.60 35.08 21.47
CA THR A 985 31.78 34.96 20.57
C THR A 985 31.91 36.20 19.70
N SER A 986 33.12 36.74 19.60
CA SER A 986 33.43 37.88 18.72
C SER A 986 34.69 37.62 17.91
N LYS A 987 34.76 38.19 16.71
CA LYS A 987 35.97 38.21 15.88
C LYS A 987 36.78 39.49 16.18
N PHE A 988 38.10 39.38 16.31
CA PHE A 988 38.99 40.54 16.31
C PHE A 988 40.22 40.36 15.41
N ILE A 989 40.78 41.48 14.96
CA ILE A 989 41.93 41.53 14.05
C ILE A 989 43.15 42.06 14.80
N LYS A 990 44.23 41.26 14.84
CA LYS A 990 45.55 41.66 15.36
C LYS A 990 46.39 42.22 14.22
N LYS A 991 46.79 43.48 14.36
CA LYS A 991 47.67 44.22 13.42
C LYS A 991 49.15 43.96 13.64
#